data_AF-A0A417ZBP3-F1
#
_entry.id   AF-A0A417ZBP3-F1
#
_cell.length_a   1.000
_cell.length_b   1.000
_cell.length_c   1.000
_cell.angle_alpha   90.00
_cell.angle_beta   90.00
_cell.angle_gamma   90.00
#
_symmetry.space_group_name_H-M   'P 1'
#
loop_
_entity.id
_entity.type
_entity.pdbx_description
1 polymer ?
#
loop_
_entity_poly.entity_id
_entity_poly.type
_entity_poly.pdbx_seq_one_letter_code
_entity_poly.pdbx_strand_id
1 'polypeptide(L)'
;MFGSLARASPYDVPVLNRRNAPAFVILLVVMFAAPVLVDVTWAAALRYAAWSALWWAFGYLVVAKHTAGGLERATIGALVGMAVQLANWCLWQLIGAPSLTVVGGVVALVVGVLLHCRAGSPSRPSPQGHEPNSVPESVADASGAPTGSLWLLVASTSWLGWLLVGFSRHQTRPPGPSTMYQDLYWHLGIVAELKRAVLPTVPQAEVLGQLNYHWLSNAYMASGSLGSFTSTSDVALRLWYLPVVALVLASCLVVGRRLSGTWVAGNVAVVLLVVPSAILPFAWKGATGPTSPFVWASPSQIFGLAFTLGATWLFVPVLRGARPTKRGLALLVAAAFLCAGSKSSILPTFLCGALAVGVLFIRRAAIRRGAAVVAGVCLVGIALAMPLFAGGSAGSKIRLFSSFRREVAYKDYVHLPTAFDHGPFVMPYIATGGGFLLVTGLALALLAQYGYVATSLSLGRVWTKDPMPTFLAASFVASLAAYLLIDHTGASQGYFPLGALPLLAVLAGWGVSVVWERCRTARWRLVGSGFVIGGAALLLLRWASGTAKPERDSIPVAVFTVAVAALVLVGAALMIGRRSPLVGIGVLLGAALTFPAYTVVKNAGGSPFTPVSNDAPWTVSADETAAAAWVREHSGQTDVVATNVHCRVARTSECDARAFWVSALTERRAFIESWGYSDPAQRQAGRHGLRATSQPFEDRELFALNEKVFHDPDRATVEQLQRRGVRWLYADTAASDVSPDLADYADAVHHSGTVTVYRLD
;
A
#
# COMPACT_ATOMS: atom_id res chain seq x y z
N MET A 1 -24.23 -24.10 -10.14
CA MET A 1 -23.46 -23.69 -8.94
C MET A 1 -23.29 -24.95 -8.12
N PHE A 2 -22.05 -25.35 -7.88
CA PHE A 2 -21.61 -26.69 -7.45
C PHE A 2 -22.36 -27.20 -6.19
N GLY A 3 -22.85 -28.44 -6.20
CA GLY A 3 -23.62 -29.02 -5.10
C GLY A 3 -23.10 -30.39 -4.66
N SER A 4 -22.99 -30.60 -3.34
CA SER A 4 -23.36 -31.82 -2.58
C SER A 4 -22.92 -31.76 -1.09
N LEU A 5 -23.89 -31.98 -0.16
CA LEU A 5 -23.83 -32.28 1.31
C LEU A 5 -23.52 -31.12 2.30
N ALA A 6 -24.10 -30.97 3.51
CA ALA A 6 -25.13 -31.68 4.31
C ALA A 6 -26.01 -30.68 5.14
N ARG A 7 -27.15 -31.15 5.66
CA ARG A 7 -28.29 -30.36 6.19
C ARG A 7 -28.07 -29.74 7.60
N ALA A 8 -28.45 -28.47 7.75
CA ALA A 8 -28.80 -27.84 9.03
C ALA A 8 -30.15 -27.08 8.94
N SER A 9 -30.81 -26.93 10.08
CA SER A 9 -32.20 -26.47 10.30
C SER A 9 -32.50 -25.04 9.78
N PRO A 10 -33.77 -24.67 9.44
CA PRO A 10 -34.12 -23.46 8.68
C PRO A 10 -34.17 -22.12 9.45
N TYR A 11 -33.65 -22.04 10.67
CA TYR A 11 -33.73 -20.81 11.48
C TYR A 11 -32.35 -20.38 11.99
N ASP A 12 -31.50 -19.90 11.08
CA ASP A 12 -30.37 -19.03 11.44
C ASP A 12 -30.07 -18.13 10.25
N VAL A 13 -30.79 -17.00 10.17
CA VAL A 13 -30.13 -15.81 9.62
C VAL A 13 -28.92 -15.62 10.51
N PRO A 14 -27.67 -15.56 10.02
CA PRO A 14 -26.52 -15.30 10.86
C PRO A 14 -26.57 -13.82 11.25
N VAL A 15 -27.51 -13.47 12.13
CA VAL A 15 -27.41 -12.33 13.01
C VAL A 15 -26.07 -12.53 13.68
N LEU A 16 -25.20 -11.51 13.56
CA LEU A 16 -23.95 -11.45 14.31
C LEU A 16 -24.18 -12.06 15.69
N ASN A 17 -23.53 -13.19 15.96
CA ASN A 17 -23.62 -13.85 17.27
C ASN A 17 -23.50 -12.75 18.32
N ARG A 18 -24.46 -12.61 19.25
CA ARG A 18 -24.49 -11.50 20.24
C ARG A 18 -23.13 -11.31 20.92
N ARG A 19 -22.35 -12.39 21.07
CA ARG A 19 -20.98 -12.38 21.62
C ARG A 19 -19.94 -11.61 20.77
N ASN A 20 -20.15 -11.51 19.47
CA ASN A 20 -19.23 -10.89 18.51
C ASN A 20 -19.59 -9.43 18.18
N ALA A 21 -20.83 -9.01 18.43
CA ALA A 21 -21.27 -7.64 18.16
C ALA A 21 -20.39 -6.55 18.80
N PRO A 22 -19.90 -6.69 20.06
CA PRO A 22 -19.04 -5.68 20.67
C PRO A 22 -17.74 -5.45 19.88
N ALA A 23 -17.11 -6.52 19.41
CA ALA A 23 -15.86 -6.42 18.64
C ALA A 23 -16.08 -5.67 17.31
N PHE A 24 -17.19 -5.93 16.61
CA PHE A 24 -17.53 -5.19 15.39
C PHE A 24 -17.83 -3.71 15.63
N VAL A 25 -18.58 -3.40 16.70
CA VAL A 25 -18.87 -2.00 17.07
C VAL A 25 -17.58 -1.27 17.39
N ILE A 26 -16.69 -1.86 18.21
CA ILE A 26 -15.40 -1.25 18.55
C ILE A 26 -14.51 -1.11 17.31
N LEU A 27 -14.50 -2.09 16.41
CA LEU A 27 -13.75 -2.01 15.16
C LEU A 27 -14.20 -0.79 14.33
N LEU A 28 -15.51 -0.60 14.16
CA LEU A 28 -16.07 0.55 13.45
C LEU A 28 -15.73 1.87 14.14
N VAL A 29 -15.83 1.92 15.48
CA VAL A 29 -15.41 3.09 16.26
C VAL A 29 -13.93 3.40 16.01
N VAL A 30 -13.05 2.40 16.07
CA VAL A 30 -11.61 2.61 15.81
C VAL A 30 -11.36 3.12 14.40
N MET A 31 -12.03 2.55 13.39
CA MET A 31 -11.83 2.94 11.99
C MET A 31 -12.20 4.39 11.70
N PHE A 32 -13.26 4.92 12.32
CA PHE A 32 -13.81 6.23 11.98
C PHE A 32 -13.61 7.30 13.06
N ALA A 33 -13.46 6.93 14.34
CA ALA A 33 -13.25 7.88 15.44
C ALA A 33 -11.77 8.17 15.71
N ALA A 34 -10.83 7.27 15.38
CA ALA A 34 -9.40 7.55 15.61
C ALA A 34 -8.91 8.83 14.91
N PRO A 35 -9.31 9.14 13.65
CA PRO A 35 -9.01 10.44 13.02
C PRO A 35 -9.49 11.67 13.80
N VAL A 36 -10.57 11.53 14.57
CA VAL A 36 -11.14 12.63 15.38
C VAL A 36 -10.23 12.97 16.57
N LEU A 37 -9.39 12.05 17.04
CA LEU A 37 -8.38 12.28 18.09
C LEU A 37 -7.20 13.14 17.63
N VAL A 38 -7.20 13.56 16.35
CA VAL A 38 -6.17 14.40 15.74
C VAL A 38 -6.79 15.74 15.37
N ASP A 39 -7.52 15.80 14.25
CA ASP A 39 -7.91 17.05 13.61
C ASP A 39 -9.14 16.91 12.69
N VAL A 40 -9.86 15.77 12.71
CA VAL A 40 -11.08 15.57 11.91
C VAL A 40 -12.33 15.82 12.76
N THR A 41 -13.33 16.51 12.21
CA THR A 41 -14.61 16.72 12.92
C THR A 41 -15.45 15.43 12.99
N TRP A 42 -16.24 15.28 14.05
CA TRP A 42 -17.20 14.17 14.17
C TRP A 42 -18.17 14.10 12.99
N ALA A 43 -18.64 15.24 12.50
CA ALA A 43 -19.55 15.31 11.35
C ALA A 43 -18.89 14.79 10.05
N ALA A 44 -17.63 15.14 9.81
CA ALA A 44 -16.85 14.61 8.68
C ALA A 44 -16.67 13.09 8.78
N ALA A 45 -16.31 12.60 9.97
CA ALA A 45 -16.14 11.18 10.23
C ALA A 45 -17.45 10.38 10.03
N LEU A 46 -18.57 10.87 10.57
CA LEU A 46 -19.88 10.22 10.45
C LEU A 46 -20.37 10.18 9.00
N ARG A 47 -20.24 11.29 8.25
CA ARG A 47 -20.62 11.32 6.83
C ARG A 47 -19.80 10.33 6.00
N TYR A 48 -18.49 10.27 6.24
CA TYR A 48 -17.62 9.33 5.53
C TYR A 48 -17.88 7.86 5.94
N ALA A 49 -18.19 7.61 7.21
CA ALA A 49 -18.59 6.29 7.70
C ALA A 49 -19.90 5.84 7.04
N ALA A 50 -20.90 6.72 6.96
CA ALA A 50 -22.17 6.43 6.29
C ALA A 50 -21.96 6.12 4.79
N TRP A 51 -21.15 6.92 4.09
CA TRP A 51 -20.79 6.68 2.70
C TRP A 51 -20.11 5.31 2.51
N SER A 52 -19.13 4.98 3.35
CA SER A 52 -18.44 3.69 3.30
C SER A 52 -19.40 2.52 3.57
N ALA A 53 -20.30 2.69 4.53
CA ALA A 53 -21.29 1.68 4.91
C ALA A 53 -22.26 1.34 3.77
N LEU A 54 -22.68 2.32 2.95
CA LEU A 54 -23.55 2.08 1.79
C LEU A 54 -22.92 1.07 0.81
N TRP A 55 -21.64 1.29 0.47
CA TRP A 55 -20.92 0.42 -0.46
C TRP A 55 -20.62 -0.95 0.12
N TRP A 56 -20.26 -1.02 1.41
CA TRP A 56 -20.01 -2.30 2.08
C TRP A 56 -21.29 -3.11 2.24
N ALA A 57 -22.42 -2.46 2.54
CA ALA A 57 -23.73 -3.11 2.62
C ALA A 57 -24.18 -3.62 1.25
N PHE A 58 -24.05 -2.80 0.20
CA PHE A 58 -24.31 -3.24 -1.17
C PHE A 58 -23.49 -4.50 -1.52
N GLY A 59 -22.18 -4.47 -1.31
CA GLY A 59 -21.32 -5.60 -1.61
C GLY A 59 -21.66 -6.84 -0.76
N TYR A 60 -21.93 -6.66 0.54
CA TYR A 60 -22.37 -7.74 1.44
C TYR A 60 -23.62 -8.46 0.92
N LEU A 61 -24.60 -7.70 0.43
CA LEU A 61 -25.85 -8.22 -0.13
C LEU A 61 -25.62 -8.98 -1.44
N VAL A 62 -24.79 -8.44 -2.33
CA VAL A 62 -24.49 -9.04 -3.66
C VAL A 62 -23.70 -10.34 -3.55
N VAL A 63 -22.74 -10.42 -2.62
CA VAL A 63 -21.90 -11.62 -2.47
C VAL A 63 -22.55 -12.70 -1.61
N ALA A 64 -23.76 -12.47 -1.07
CA ALA A 64 -24.35 -13.32 -0.04
C ALA A 64 -24.45 -14.81 -0.41
N LYS A 65 -24.70 -15.12 -1.69
CA LYS A 65 -24.79 -16.48 -2.24
C LYS A 65 -23.45 -17.13 -2.57
N HIS A 66 -22.37 -16.36 -2.54
CA HIS A 66 -21.04 -16.77 -2.97
C HIS A 66 -20.06 -16.96 -1.80
N THR A 67 -20.51 -16.71 -0.57
CA THR A 67 -19.70 -16.72 0.65
C THR A 67 -20.35 -17.60 1.71
N ALA A 68 -19.55 -18.32 2.50
CA ALA A 68 -20.06 -19.31 3.46
C ALA A 68 -20.29 -18.74 4.87
N GLY A 69 -19.61 -17.65 5.25
CA GLY A 69 -19.67 -17.09 6.61
C GLY A 69 -19.84 -15.57 6.66
N GLY A 70 -20.29 -15.05 7.81
CA GLY A 70 -20.55 -13.62 8.00
C GLY A 70 -19.34 -12.70 7.80
N LEU A 71 -18.17 -13.07 8.35
CA LEU A 71 -16.93 -12.28 8.17
C LEU A 71 -16.40 -12.36 6.73
N GLU A 72 -16.46 -13.53 6.09
CA GLU A 72 -16.11 -13.67 4.67
C GLU A 72 -17.01 -12.80 3.80
N ARG A 73 -18.33 -12.84 4.04
CA ARG A 73 -19.30 -12.00 3.34
C ARG A 73 -19.04 -10.51 3.54
N ALA A 74 -18.75 -10.07 4.76
CA ALA A 74 -18.41 -8.67 5.05
C ALA A 74 -17.12 -8.23 4.35
N THR A 75 -16.09 -9.06 4.40
CA THR A 75 -14.77 -8.75 3.84
C THR A 75 -14.80 -8.73 2.30
N ILE A 76 -15.30 -9.78 1.67
CA ILE A 76 -15.42 -9.86 0.20
C ILE A 76 -16.46 -8.86 -0.29
N GLY A 77 -17.53 -8.65 0.48
CA GLY A 77 -18.53 -7.63 0.20
C GLY A 77 -17.93 -6.22 0.20
N ALA A 78 -17.12 -5.86 1.19
CA ALA A 78 -16.43 -4.57 1.22
C ALA A 78 -15.49 -4.38 0.02
N LEU A 79 -14.73 -5.40 -0.38
CA LEU A 79 -13.88 -5.35 -1.59
C LEU A 79 -14.70 -5.12 -2.87
N VAL A 80 -15.83 -5.83 -3.02
CA VAL A 80 -16.75 -5.63 -4.16
C VAL A 80 -17.39 -4.25 -4.09
N GLY A 81 -17.77 -3.78 -2.91
CA GLY A 81 -18.31 -2.45 -2.67
C GLY A 81 -17.34 -1.35 -3.12
N MET A 82 -16.05 -1.45 -2.76
CA MET A 82 -15.00 -0.52 -3.18
C MET A 82 -14.80 -0.54 -4.71
N ALA A 83 -14.83 -1.72 -5.33
CA ALA A 83 -14.73 -1.84 -6.79
C ALA A 83 -15.90 -1.15 -7.50
N VAL A 84 -17.12 -1.32 -7.00
CA VAL A 84 -18.31 -0.68 -7.58
C VAL A 84 -18.38 0.81 -7.25
N GLN A 85 -17.87 1.24 -6.09
CA GLN A 85 -17.71 2.66 -5.78
C GLN A 85 -16.81 3.36 -6.82
N LEU A 86 -15.70 2.73 -7.22
CA LEU A 86 -14.84 3.24 -8.29
C LEU A 86 -15.56 3.29 -9.64
N ALA A 87 -16.36 2.27 -9.98
CA ALA A 87 -17.16 2.28 -11.19
C ALA A 87 -18.21 3.40 -11.19
N ASN A 88 -18.84 3.64 -10.04
CA ASN A 88 -19.79 4.74 -9.85
C ASN A 88 -19.13 6.11 -10.01
N TRP A 89 -17.98 6.32 -9.37
CA TRP A 89 -17.19 7.53 -9.56
C TRP A 89 -16.87 7.74 -11.05
N CYS A 90 -16.30 6.74 -11.70
CA CYS A 90 -15.92 6.81 -13.12
C CYS A 90 -17.12 7.19 -14.01
N LEU A 91 -18.28 6.57 -13.78
CA LEU A 91 -19.51 6.87 -14.52
C LEU A 91 -19.91 8.35 -14.42
N TRP A 92 -19.97 8.89 -13.20
CA TRP A 92 -20.41 10.27 -13.00
C TRP A 92 -19.38 11.31 -13.45
N GLN A 93 -18.09 10.97 -13.34
CA GLN A 93 -17.04 11.79 -13.94
C GLN A 93 -17.15 11.80 -15.48
N LEU A 94 -17.44 10.67 -16.14
CA LEU A 94 -17.61 10.58 -17.60
C LEU A 94 -18.82 11.38 -18.10
N ILE A 95 -19.90 11.43 -17.31
CA ILE A 95 -21.12 12.20 -17.62
C ILE A 95 -20.89 13.71 -17.41
N GLY A 96 -19.84 14.12 -16.71
CA GLY A 96 -19.61 15.52 -16.32
C GLY A 96 -20.49 15.97 -15.16
N ALA A 97 -20.99 15.03 -14.34
CA ALA A 97 -21.86 15.31 -13.19
C ALA A 97 -21.27 14.72 -11.89
N PRO A 98 -20.07 15.16 -11.46
CA PRO A 98 -19.36 14.61 -10.30
C PRO A 98 -20.18 14.65 -8.98
N SER A 99 -21.04 15.66 -8.83
CA SER A 99 -21.93 15.81 -7.67
C SER A 99 -22.96 14.69 -7.52
N LEU A 100 -23.30 13.99 -8.62
CA LEU A 100 -24.22 12.85 -8.60
C LEU A 100 -23.58 11.56 -8.10
N THR A 101 -22.27 11.56 -7.80
CA THR A 101 -21.58 10.43 -7.15
C THR A 101 -22.35 9.92 -5.93
N VAL A 102 -22.92 10.81 -5.11
CA VAL A 102 -23.70 10.46 -3.91
C VAL A 102 -24.93 9.60 -4.23
N VAL A 103 -25.65 9.92 -5.33
CA VAL A 103 -26.88 9.23 -5.75
C VAL A 103 -26.58 7.76 -6.02
N GLY A 104 -25.43 7.50 -6.63
CA GLY A 104 -24.94 6.16 -6.91
C GLY A 104 -24.84 5.26 -5.68
N GLY A 105 -24.44 5.80 -4.52
CA GLY A 105 -24.34 5.01 -3.28
C GLY A 105 -25.71 4.55 -2.76
N VAL A 106 -26.72 5.44 -2.82
CA VAL A 106 -28.09 5.12 -2.43
C VAL A 106 -28.71 4.12 -3.41
N VAL A 107 -28.55 4.36 -4.71
CA VAL A 107 -29.02 3.45 -5.77
C VAL A 107 -28.36 2.09 -5.64
N ALA A 108 -27.05 2.04 -5.37
CA ALA A 108 -26.33 0.79 -5.17
C ALA A 108 -26.96 -0.02 -4.03
N LEU A 109 -27.24 0.59 -2.87
CA LEU A 109 -27.89 -0.10 -1.76
C LEU A 109 -29.25 -0.67 -2.17
N VAL A 110 -30.10 0.12 -2.82
CA VAL A 110 -31.43 -0.32 -3.31
C VAL A 110 -31.29 -1.49 -4.28
N VAL A 111 -30.39 -1.38 -5.27
CA VAL A 111 -30.10 -2.46 -6.22
C VAL A 111 -29.59 -3.70 -5.50
N GLY A 112 -28.72 -3.55 -4.49
CA GLY A 112 -28.24 -4.65 -3.66
C GLY A 112 -29.37 -5.39 -2.95
N VAL A 113 -30.31 -4.65 -2.36
CA VAL A 113 -31.52 -5.21 -1.73
C VAL A 113 -32.38 -5.92 -2.76
N LEU A 114 -32.68 -5.28 -3.89
CA LEU A 114 -33.49 -5.88 -4.96
C LEU A 114 -32.84 -7.16 -5.52
N LEU A 115 -31.54 -7.15 -5.76
CA LEU A 115 -30.78 -8.32 -6.20
C LEU A 115 -30.81 -9.42 -5.15
N HIS A 116 -30.65 -9.07 -3.87
CA HIS A 116 -30.74 -10.02 -2.76
C HIS A 116 -32.14 -10.67 -2.68
N CYS A 117 -33.20 -9.87 -2.76
CA CYS A 117 -34.59 -10.33 -2.76
C CYS A 117 -34.92 -11.20 -3.98
N ARG A 118 -34.53 -10.75 -5.19
CA ARG A 118 -34.77 -11.48 -6.46
C ARG A 118 -33.98 -12.76 -6.56
N ALA A 119 -32.82 -12.82 -5.92
CA ALA A 119 -32.07 -14.05 -5.85
C ALA A 119 -32.91 -15.14 -5.13
N GLY A 120 -33.96 -14.78 -4.39
CA GLY A 120 -34.81 -15.72 -3.67
C GLY A 120 -34.08 -16.28 -2.46
N SER A 121 -34.87 -16.79 -1.50
CA SER A 121 -34.33 -17.55 -0.36
C SER A 121 -33.35 -18.60 -0.90
N PRO A 122 -32.13 -18.74 -0.34
CA PRO A 122 -31.10 -19.58 -0.90
C PRO A 122 -31.65 -20.99 -1.17
N SER A 123 -31.94 -21.26 -2.43
CA SER A 123 -32.48 -22.54 -2.88
C SER A 123 -31.44 -23.62 -2.56
N ARG A 124 -31.81 -24.51 -1.63
CA ARG A 124 -31.01 -25.62 -1.13
C ARG A 124 -30.39 -26.42 -2.28
N PRO A 125 -29.09 -26.76 -2.24
CA PRO A 125 -28.52 -27.68 -3.21
C PRO A 125 -28.94 -29.14 -2.91
N SER A 126 -29.20 -29.94 -3.94
CA SER A 126 -29.51 -31.37 -3.83
C SER A 126 -28.22 -32.21 -3.61
N PRO A 127 -28.31 -33.38 -2.94
CA PRO A 127 -27.15 -34.18 -2.54
C PRO A 127 -26.79 -35.25 -3.59
N GLN A 128 -25.52 -35.33 -4.02
CA GLN A 128 -24.91 -36.56 -4.55
C GLN A 128 -23.38 -36.44 -4.70
N GLY A 129 -22.64 -37.31 -3.98
CA GLY A 129 -21.24 -37.71 -4.28
C GLY A 129 -20.11 -37.14 -3.41
N HIS A 130 -19.79 -37.77 -2.27
CA HIS A 130 -18.47 -37.64 -1.63
C HIS A 130 -17.95 -39.02 -1.21
N GLU A 131 -16.76 -39.38 -1.69
CA GLU A 131 -15.90 -40.40 -1.08
C GLU A 131 -15.07 -39.79 0.06
N PRO A 132 -14.63 -40.60 1.05
CA PRO A 132 -14.30 -40.14 2.39
C PRO A 132 -12.79 -39.90 2.58
N ASN A 133 -12.40 -38.72 3.11
CA ASN A 133 -11.20 -38.51 3.95
C ASN A 133 -11.03 -37.04 4.42
N SER A 134 -12.11 -36.34 4.77
CA SER A 134 -12.02 -35.04 5.44
C SER A 134 -12.54 -35.16 6.88
N VAL A 135 -11.71 -34.70 7.82
CA VAL A 135 -11.99 -34.53 9.25
C VAL A 135 -13.42 -34.01 9.47
N PRO A 136 -14.18 -34.51 10.46
CA PRO A 136 -15.55 -34.07 10.69
C PRO A 136 -15.55 -32.57 10.99
N GLU A 137 -16.16 -31.77 10.11
CA GLU A 137 -16.53 -30.40 10.41
C GLU A 137 -17.45 -30.42 11.62
N SER A 138 -16.97 -29.94 12.77
CA SER A 138 -17.87 -29.65 13.87
C SER A 138 -18.80 -28.53 13.43
N VAL A 139 -20.11 -28.73 13.60
CA VAL A 139 -21.18 -27.78 13.25
C VAL A 139 -20.98 -26.38 13.88
N ALA A 140 -20.08 -26.26 14.87
CA ALA A 140 -19.66 -25.00 15.47
C ALA A 140 -18.73 -24.14 14.58
N ASP A 141 -18.07 -24.69 13.56
CA ASP A 141 -17.20 -23.92 12.64
C ASP A 141 -17.96 -23.31 11.45
N ALA A 142 -19.21 -23.72 11.23
CA ALA A 142 -20.12 -23.10 10.27
C ALA A 142 -20.63 -21.71 10.74
N SER A 143 -20.51 -21.41 12.04
CA SER A 143 -21.06 -20.19 12.66
C SER A 143 -20.00 -19.11 12.92
N GLY A 144 -19.63 -18.39 11.86
CA GLY A 144 -18.90 -17.11 11.96
C GLY A 144 -17.40 -17.21 12.33
N ALA A 145 -16.75 -16.05 12.48
CA ALA A 145 -15.35 -15.99 12.91
C ALA A 145 -15.26 -16.13 14.45
N PRO A 146 -14.25 -16.84 14.99
CA PRO A 146 -14.01 -16.94 16.41
C PRO A 146 -13.89 -15.55 17.03
N THR A 147 -14.47 -15.38 18.22
CA THR A 147 -14.42 -14.12 18.96
C THR A 147 -12.98 -13.63 19.14
N GLY A 148 -12.03 -14.53 19.38
CA GLY A 148 -10.60 -14.19 19.48
C GLY A 148 -10.01 -13.62 18.18
N SER A 149 -10.41 -14.10 17.00
CA SER A 149 -9.96 -13.55 15.72
C SER A 149 -10.50 -12.14 15.48
N LEU A 150 -11.75 -11.87 15.91
CA LEU A 150 -12.34 -10.54 15.82
C LEU A 150 -11.67 -9.55 16.77
N TRP A 151 -11.37 -9.97 18.00
CA TRP A 151 -10.61 -9.14 18.94
C TRP A 151 -9.17 -8.92 18.50
N LEU A 152 -8.53 -9.91 17.86
CA LEU A 152 -7.23 -9.70 17.23
C LEU A 152 -7.32 -8.64 16.12
N LEU A 153 -8.34 -8.72 15.26
CA LEU A 153 -8.57 -7.71 14.23
C LEU A 153 -8.76 -6.31 14.84
N VAL A 154 -9.56 -6.19 15.92
CA VAL A 154 -9.73 -4.94 16.67
C VAL A 154 -8.40 -4.45 17.21
N ALA A 155 -7.67 -5.28 17.97
CA ALA A 155 -6.41 -4.90 18.59
C ALA A 155 -5.36 -4.48 17.56
N SER A 156 -5.25 -5.21 16.45
CA SER A 156 -4.33 -4.88 15.35
C SER A 156 -4.72 -3.59 14.62
N THR A 157 -6.01 -3.36 14.40
CA THR A 157 -6.49 -2.11 13.78
C THR A 157 -6.30 -0.93 14.74
N SER A 158 -6.57 -1.11 16.04
CA SER A 158 -6.32 -0.10 17.07
C SER A 158 -4.84 0.25 17.19
N TRP A 159 -3.97 -0.76 17.10
CA TRP A 159 -2.52 -0.55 17.08
C TRP A 159 -2.09 0.33 15.90
N LEU A 160 -2.55 -0.01 14.68
CA LEU A 160 -2.27 0.80 13.49
C LEU A 160 -2.94 2.18 13.54
N GLY A 161 -4.09 2.29 14.21
CA GLY A 161 -4.77 3.54 14.54
C GLY A 161 -3.97 4.42 15.49
N TRP A 162 -3.38 3.84 16.53
CA TRP A 162 -2.50 4.56 17.44
C TRP A 162 -1.24 5.08 16.72
N LEU A 163 -0.63 4.28 15.85
CA LEU A 163 0.48 4.72 15.01
C LEU A 163 0.07 5.83 14.04
N LEU A 164 -1.11 5.73 13.42
CA LEU A 164 -1.67 6.79 12.56
C LEU A 164 -1.87 8.09 13.34
N VAL A 165 -2.47 8.03 14.53
CA VAL A 165 -2.70 9.21 15.39
C VAL A 165 -1.37 9.84 15.78
N GLY A 166 -0.39 9.02 16.19
CA GLY A 166 0.96 9.46 16.49
C GLY A 166 1.59 10.19 15.30
N PHE A 167 1.60 9.57 14.12
CA PHE A 167 2.14 10.18 12.91
C PHE A 167 1.41 11.48 12.54
N SER A 168 0.08 11.47 12.56
CA SER A 168 -0.75 12.59 12.11
C SER A 168 -0.63 13.81 13.01
N ARG A 169 -0.38 13.63 14.32
CA ARG A 169 -0.11 14.75 15.25
C ARG A 169 1.18 15.51 14.94
N HIS A 170 2.08 14.92 14.15
CA HIS A 170 3.34 15.53 13.72
C HIS A 170 3.26 16.07 12.29
N GLN A 171 2.05 16.21 11.77
CA GLN A 171 1.75 16.65 10.41
C GLN A 171 0.59 17.62 10.47
N THR A 172 0.92 18.86 10.80
CA THR A 172 -0.06 19.95 10.88
C THR A 172 -0.72 20.16 9.52
N ARG A 173 -2.05 20.25 9.50
CA ARG A 173 -2.84 20.52 8.29
C ARG A 173 -3.29 21.97 8.29
N PRO A 174 -3.51 22.56 7.10
CA PRO A 174 -4.19 23.84 6.99
C PRO A 174 -5.58 23.82 7.65
N PRO A 175 -6.05 24.94 8.24
CA PRO A 175 -5.37 26.24 8.32
C PRO A 175 -4.22 26.27 9.34
N GLY A 176 -3.15 27.00 9.05
CA GLY A 176 -1.95 27.12 9.89
C GLY A 176 -0.71 26.49 9.25
N PRO A 177 0.46 26.56 9.91
CA PRO A 177 1.70 26.06 9.33
C PRO A 177 1.59 24.57 9.05
N SER A 178 2.09 24.09 7.91
CA SER A 178 2.00 22.70 7.51
C SER A 178 3.36 22.04 7.30
N THR A 179 3.59 20.96 8.06
CA THR A 179 4.81 20.14 8.01
C THR A 179 4.59 18.82 7.28
N MET A 180 3.57 18.77 6.42
CA MET A 180 3.17 17.55 5.74
C MET A 180 4.27 16.99 4.83
N TYR A 181 4.46 15.67 4.87
CA TYR A 181 5.36 14.96 3.98
C TYR A 181 4.96 15.18 2.51
N GLN A 182 5.93 15.47 1.64
CA GLN A 182 5.65 15.96 0.29
C GLN A 182 4.78 15.02 -0.57
N ASP A 183 4.86 13.71 -0.36
CA ASP A 183 4.04 12.75 -1.12
C ASP A 183 2.55 12.88 -0.79
N LEU A 184 2.21 13.40 0.40
CA LEU A 184 0.82 13.66 0.76
C LEU A 184 0.24 14.83 -0.03
N TYR A 185 1.01 15.88 -0.24
CA TYR A 185 0.63 16.98 -1.11
C TYR A 185 0.44 16.47 -2.55
N TRP A 186 1.39 15.66 -3.04
CA TRP A 186 1.27 15.00 -4.34
C TRP A 186 -0.04 14.23 -4.49
N HIS A 187 -0.38 13.39 -3.52
CA HIS A 187 -1.62 12.63 -3.52
C HIS A 187 -2.86 13.51 -3.37
N LEU A 188 -2.83 14.54 -2.52
CA LEU A 188 -3.93 15.46 -2.30
C LEU A 188 -4.29 16.23 -3.59
N GLY A 189 -3.29 16.73 -4.32
CA GLY A 189 -3.51 17.37 -5.62
C GLY A 189 -4.15 16.44 -6.65
N ILE A 190 -3.74 15.16 -6.69
CA ILE A 190 -4.34 14.17 -7.60
C ILE A 190 -5.78 13.84 -7.18
N VAL A 191 -6.07 13.77 -5.88
CA VAL A 191 -7.45 13.58 -5.39
C VAL A 191 -8.33 14.76 -5.81
N ALA A 192 -7.82 15.99 -5.72
CA ALA A 192 -8.51 17.19 -6.21
C ALA A 192 -8.78 17.10 -7.73
N GLU A 193 -7.79 16.68 -8.53
CA GLU A 193 -7.96 16.46 -9.97
C GLU A 193 -9.03 15.40 -10.29
N LEU A 194 -9.05 14.30 -9.56
CA LEU A 194 -10.02 13.21 -9.78
C LEU A 194 -11.44 13.55 -9.31
N LYS A 195 -11.66 14.67 -8.62
CA LYS A 195 -13.01 15.21 -8.37
C LYS A 195 -13.62 15.83 -9.62
N ARG A 196 -12.80 16.19 -10.63
CA ARG A 196 -13.23 16.88 -11.85
C ARG A 196 -12.90 16.15 -13.15
N ALA A 197 -11.99 15.17 -13.14
CA ALA A 197 -11.59 14.43 -14.33
C ALA A 197 -11.55 12.90 -14.11
N VAL A 198 -11.84 12.13 -15.15
CA VAL A 198 -11.68 10.65 -15.17
C VAL A 198 -10.23 10.28 -15.45
N LEU A 199 -9.63 10.95 -16.45
CA LEU A 199 -8.25 10.81 -16.86
C LEU A 199 -7.50 12.02 -16.30
N PRO A 200 -6.84 11.89 -15.14
CA PRO A 200 -6.19 13.02 -14.50
C PRO A 200 -5.01 13.52 -15.34
N THR A 201 -4.80 14.83 -15.36
CA THR A 201 -3.50 15.41 -15.72
C THR A 201 -2.53 15.33 -14.54
N VAL A 202 -1.29 15.79 -14.70
CA VAL A 202 -0.38 16.05 -13.58
C VAL A 202 -0.75 17.41 -12.96
N PRO A 203 -1.54 17.50 -11.87
CA PRO A 203 -2.04 18.79 -11.40
C PRO A 203 -0.94 19.71 -10.86
N GLN A 204 0.24 19.19 -10.53
CA GLN A 204 1.41 19.95 -10.11
C GLN A 204 2.17 20.62 -11.27
N ALA A 205 1.90 20.22 -12.51
CA ALA A 205 2.49 20.80 -13.72
C ALA A 205 1.67 20.34 -14.91
N GLU A 206 0.52 20.99 -15.14
CA GLU A 206 -0.49 20.49 -16.09
C GLU A 206 0.00 20.43 -17.53
N VAL A 207 1.02 21.23 -17.86
CA VAL A 207 1.68 21.24 -19.17
C VAL A 207 2.33 19.90 -19.52
N LEU A 208 2.56 19.02 -18.53
CA LEU A 208 3.04 17.65 -18.75
C LEU A 208 1.93 16.71 -19.27
N GLY A 209 0.67 17.15 -19.28
CA GLY A 209 -0.47 16.40 -19.78
C GLY A 209 -0.92 15.29 -18.85
N GLN A 210 -1.28 14.14 -19.43
CA GLN A 210 -1.90 13.02 -18.72
C GLN A 210 -0.97 12.42 -17.64
N LEU A 211 -1.53 12.16 -16.45
CA LEU A 211 -0.85 11.48 -15.37
C LEU A 211 -0.76 9.97 -15.63
N ASN A 212 0.45 9.52 -15.95
CA ASN A 212 0.77 8.10 -16.03
C ASN A 212 1.21 7.60 -14.63
N TYR A 213 0.24 7.21 -13.81
CA TYR A 213 0.47 6.72 -12.44
C TYR A 213 -0.66 5.77 -12.01
N HIS A 214 -0.44 4.91 -11.02
CA HIS A 214 -1.47 4.03 -10.47
C HIS A 214 -2.38 4.78 -9.47
N TRP A 215 -3.33 5.56 -9.99
CA TRP A 215 -4.11 6.55 -9.25
C TRP A 215 -5.47 6.05 -8.68
N LEU A 216 -5.80 4.75 -8.75
CA LEU A 216 -7.12 4.27 -8.26
C LEU A 216 -7.36 4.49 -6.77
N SER A 217 -6.31 4.49 -5.94
CA SER A 217 -6.45 4.87 -4.53
C SER A 217 -6.89 6.33 -4.37
N ASN A 218 -6.38 7.21 -5.24
CA ASN A 218 -6.77 8.62 -5.26
C ASN A 218 -8.22 8.79 -5.75
N ALA A 219 -8.63 8.00 -6.75
CA ALA A 219 -10.02 7.98 -7.22
C ALA A 219 -10.99 7.49 -6.14
N TYR A 220 -10.59 6.49 -5.35
CA TYR A 220 -11.35 6.04 -4.18
C TYR A 220 -11.53 7.16 -3.14
N MET A 221 -10.46 7.92 -2.87
CA MET A 221 -10.51 9.07 -1.97
C MET A 221 -11.35 10.23 -2.54
N ALA A 222 -11.26 10.50 -3.85
CA ALA A 222 -12.06 11.52 -4.53
C ALA A 222 -13.55 11.17 -4.48
N SER A 223 -13.88 9.91 -4.78
CA SER A 223 -15.22 9.36 -4.61
C SER A 223 -15.72 9.49 -3.17
N GLY A 224 -14.85 9.24 -2.20
CA GLY A 224 -15.13 9.44 -0.78
C GLY A 224 -15.51 10.87 -0.45
N SER A 225 -14.69 11.84 -0.90
CA SER A 225 -14.94 13.27 -0.68
C SER A 225 -16.24 13.75 -1.35
N LEU A 226 -16.47 13.38 -2.61
CA LEU A 226 -17.68 13.72 -3.35
C LEU A 226 -18.94 13.09 -2.73
N GLY A 227 -18.89 11.79 -2.43
CA GLY A 227 -20.05 11.04 -1.97
C GLY A 227 -20.43 11.34 -0.51
N SER A 228 -19.46 11.68 0.34
CA SER A 228 -19.71 12.02 1.74
C SER A 228 -19.82 13.53 2.00
N PHE A 229 -19.59 14.37 1.01
CA PHE A 229 -19.46 15.83 1.17
C PHE A 229 -18.43 16.25 2.23
N THR A 230 -17.41 15.41 2.44
CA THR A 230 -16.32 15.69 3.38
C THR A 230 -15.17 16.34 2.63
N SER A 231 -14.44 17.24 3.31
CA SER A 231 -13.31 17.95 2.72
C SER A 231 -12.30 16.96 2.13
N THR A 232 -11.64 17.36 1.05
CA THR A 232 -10.70 16.50 0.33
C THR A 232 -9.48 16.19 1.19
N SER A 233 -9.02 17.13 2.01
CA SER A 233 -7.94 16.92 2.97
C SER A 233 -8.31 15.93 4.08
N ASP A 234 -9.51 15.99 4.66
CA ASP A 234 -9.95 15.03 5.69
C ASP A 234 -10.02 13.60 5.12
N VAL A 235 -10.57 13.45 3.92
CA VAL A 235 -10.68 12.13 3.29
C VAL A 235 -9.30 11.60 2.94
N ALA A 236 -8.49 12.37 2.21
CA ALA A 236 -7.22 11.90 1.63
C ALA A 236 -6.11 11.70 2.67
N LEU A 237 -6.11 12.47 3.76
CA LEU A 237 -5.02 12.45 4.74
C LEU A 237 -5.35 11.67 6.01
N ARG A 238 -6.63 11.36 6.26
CA ARG A 238 -7.08 10.78 7.55
C ARG A 238 -8.06 9.63 7.39
N LEU A 239 -9.24 9.88 6.80
CA LEU A 239 -10.41 8.99 6.97
C LEU A 239 -10.34 7.69 6.16
N TRP A 240 -9.62 7.65 5.04
CA TRP A 240 -9.57 6.46 4.17
C TRP A 240 -8.73 5.31 4.74
N TYR A 241 -7.69 5.63 5.53
CA TYR A 241 -6.59 4.72 5.87
C TYR A 241 -7.03 3.52 6.71
N LEU A 242 -7.62 3.76 7.90
CA LEU A 242 -7.98 2.68 8.82
C LEU A 242 -9.05 1.74 8.27
N PRO A 243 -10.08 2.22 7.54
CA PRO A 243 -11.01 1.33 6.87
C PRO A 243 -10.36 0.33 5.92
N VAL A 244 -9.41 0.78 5.10
CA VAL A 244 -8.69 -0.08 4.16
C VAL A 244 -7.74 -1.02 4.89
N VAL A 245 -7.04 -0.55 5.92
CA VAL A 245 -6.18 -1.40 6.77
C VAL A 245 -6.97 -2.53 7.43
N ALA A 246 -8.11 -2.21 8.06
CA ALA A 246 -8.97 -3.20 8.68
C ALA A 246 -9.45 -4.24 7.65
N LEU A 247 -9.76 -3.80 6.43
CA LEU A 247 -10.13 -4.68 5.32
C LEU A 247 -8.98 -5.62 4.89
N VAL A 248 -7.74 -5.12 4.83
CA VAL A 248 -6.55 -5.94 4.54
C VAL A 248 -6.36 -7.01 5.60
N LEU A 249 -6.46 -6.65 6.88
CA LEU A 249 -6.33 -7.58 8.01
C LEU A 249 -7.46 -8.62 8.02
N ALA A 250 -8.71 -8.19 7.79
CA ALA A 250 -9.85 -9.10 7.65
C ALA A 250 -9.69 -10.03 6.44
N SER A 251 -9.13 -9.54 5.34
CA SER A 251 -8.82 -10.35 4.16
C SER A 251 -7.76 -11.42 4.45
N CYS A 252 -6.78 -11.14 5.32
CA CYS A 252 -5.84 -12.16 5.78
C CYS A 252 -6.55 -13.28 6.55
N LEU A 253 -7.51 -12.93 7.42
CA LEU A 253 -8.34 -13.90 8.15
C LEU A 253 -9.12 -14.80 7.17
N VAL A 254 -9.79 -14.19 6.20
CA VAL A 254 -10.66 -14.87 5.23
C VAL A 254 -9.85 -15.73 4.26
N VAL A 255 -8.78 -15.21 3.66
CA VAL A 255 -7.92 -15.95 2.74
C VAL A 255 -7.20 -17.08 3.49
N GLY A 256 -6.71 -16.82 4.70
CA GLY A 256 -6.12 -17.85 5.57
C GLY A 256 -7.07 -19.02 5.80
N ARG A 257 -8.31 -18.73 6.25
CA ARG A 257 -9.35 -19.77 6.42
C ARG A 257 -9.66 -20.51 5.12
N ARG A 258 -9.77 -19.80 3.99
CA ARG A 258 -10.08 -20.41 2.69
C ARG A 258 -9.01 -21.40 2.21
N LEU A 259 -7.76 -21.14 2.56
CA LEU A 259 -6.64 -22.00 2.19
C LEU A 259 -6.48 -23.18 3.14
N SER A 260 -6.52 -22.93 4.45
CA SER A 260 -6.21 -23.94 5.48
C SER A 260 -7.42 -24.67 6.07
N GLY A 261 -8.62 -24.14 5.89
CA GLY A 261 -9.84 -24.56 6.60
C GLY A 261 -9.96 -23.98 8.02
N THR A 262 -8.97 -23.24 8.53
CA THR A 262 -8.94 -22.76 9.92
C THR A 262 -8.58 -21.28 10.02
N TRP A 263 -9.09 -20.60 11.06
CA TRP A 263 -8.77 -19.18 11.30
C TRP A 263 -7.35 -18.93 11.82
N VAL A 264 -6.67 -19.98 12.31
CA VAL A 264 -5.30 -19.89 12.84
C VAL A 264 -4.34 -19.34 11.79
N ALA A 265 -4.48 -19.79 10.53
CA ALA A 265 -3.63 -19.33 9.44
C ALA A 265 -3.75 -17.81 9.23
N GLY A 266 -4.99 -17.31 9.24
CA GLY A 266 -5.26 -15.90 9.14
C GLY A 266 -4.77 -15.09 10.34
N ASN A 267 -4.95 -15.60 11.56
CA ASN A 267 -4.49 -14.92 12.78
C ASN A 267 -2.98 -14.73 12.78
N VAL A 268 -2.21 -15.77 12.40
CA VAL A 268 -0.75 -15.68 12.29
C VAL A 268 -0.36 -14.67 11.21
N ALA A 269 -1.06 -14.65 10.08
CA ALA A 269 -0.81 -13.68 9.01
C ALA A 269 -1.03 -12.24 9.48
N VAL A 270 -2.11 -11.97 10.21
CA VAL A 270 -2.38 -10.65 10.82
C VAL A 270 -1.23 -10.21 11.73
N VAL A 271 -0.78 -11.09 12.63
CA VAL A 271 0.34 -10.78 13.54
C VAL A 271 1.62 -10.46 12.79
N LEU A 272 1.98 -11.27 11.77
CA LEU A 272 3.20 -11.08 10.97
C LEU A 272 3.21 -9.80 10.12
N LEU A 273 2.03 -9.25 9.77
CA LEU A 273 1.92 -8.00 9.01
C LEU A 273 1.89 -6.77 9.90
N VAL A 274 1.26 -6.87 11.07
CA VAL A 274 1.10 -5.73 12.00
C VAL A 274 2.39 -5.47 12.77
N VAL A 275 3.08 -6.54 13.16
CA VAL A 275 4.44 -6.47 13.72
C VAL A 275 5.40 -6.61 12.54
N PRO A 276 6.24 -5.60 12.20
CA PRO A 276 7.13 -5.62 11.03
C PRO A 276 8.15 -6.77 11.08
N SER A 277 7.71 -7.98 10.75
CA SER A 277 8.39 -9.22 11.09
C SER A 277 9.80 -9.27 10.50
N ALA A 278 10.79 -9.48 11.38
CA ALA A 278 12.20 -9.44 11.02
C ALA A 278 13.06 -10.36 11.87
N ILE A 279 13.79 -11.27 11.20
CA ILE A 279 14.73 -12.21 11.82
C ILE A 279 16.17 -11.67 11.82
N LEU A 280 16.41 -10.49 11.23
CA LEU A 280 17.73 -9.87 11.20
C LEU A 280 17.86 -8.66 12.11
N PRO A 281 18.82 -8.71 13.06
CA PRO A 281 18.84 -7.74 14.14
C PRO A 281 20.07 -6.82 14.08
N PHE A 282 20.56 -6.39 12.91
CA PHE A 282 21.70 -5.45 12.90
C PHE A 282 21.37 -4.25 13.78
N ALA A 283 22.13 -4.05 14.85
CA ALA A 283 21.79 -2.99 15.79
C ALA A 283 22.08 -1.60 15.26
N TRP A 284 23.13 -1.47 14.45
CA TRP A 284 23.56 -0.21 13.84
C TRP A 284 22.80 0.15 12.54
N LYS A 285 22.21 -0.82 11.81
CA LYS A 285 21.46 -0.53 10.56
C LYS A 285 20.00 -0.96 10.50
N GLY A 286 19.55 -1.86 11.37
CA GLY A 286 18.21 -2.45 11.32
C GLY A 286 18.04 -3.61 10.32
N ALA A 287 16.81 -3.88 9.94
CA ALA A 287 16.45 -5.00 9.06
C ALA A 287 17.08 -4.86 7.65
N THR A 288 17.08 -5.96 6.89
CA THR A 288 17.50 -5.95 5.48
C THR A 288 16.29 -6.18 4.60
N GLY A 289 16.06 -5.28 3.64
CA GLY A 289 14.85 -5.29 2.81
C GLY A 289 13.56 -4.87 3.53
N PRO A 290 12.42 -4.86 2.82
CA PRO A 290 11.19 -4.27 3.34
C PRO A 290 10.42 -5.18 4.33
N THR A 291 9.93 -4.61 5.43
CA THR A 291 9.35 -5.37 6.57
C THR A 291 7.92 -5.01 6.96
N SER A 292 7.43 -3.84 6.57
CA SER A 292 6.06 -3.39 6.87
C SER A 292 5.33 -2.99 5.58
N PRO A 293 4.20 -3.63 5.24
CA PRO A 293 3.44 -3.30 4.04
C PRO A 293 2.59 -2.03 4.18
N PHE A 294 2.41 -1.51 5.41
CA PHE A 294 1.57 -0.36 5.70
C PHE A 294 2.35 0.96 5.62
N VAL A 295 2.69 1.35 4.39
CA VAL A 295 3.41 2.61 4.10
C VAL A 295 2.39 3.74 3.98
N TRP A 296 2.18 4.49 5.06
CA TRP A 296 1.15 5.54 5.12
C TRP A 296 1.28 6.61 4.01
N ALA A 297 2.51 7.01 3.68
CA ALA A 297 2.78 7.96 2.60
C ALA A 297 2.51 7.41 1.18
N SER A 298 2.15 6.13 1.04
CA SER A 298 1.81 5.51 -0.25
C SER A 298 0.39 4.90 -0.22
N PRO A 299 -0.65 5.72 -0.45
CA PRO A 299 -2.03 5.24 -0.51
C PRO A 299 -2.23 4.05 -1.45
N SER A 300 -1.58 4.09 -2.61
CA SER A 300 -1.61 3.03 -3.61
C SER A 300 -1.09 1.69 -3.09
N GLN A 301 -0.05 1.71 -2.26
CA GLN A 301 0.51 0.50 -1.67
C GLN A 301 -0.52 -0.19 -0.77
N ILE A 302 -1.10 0.54 0.20
CA ILE A 302 -2.05 -0.03 1.17
C ILE A 302 -3.34 -0.45 0.50
N PHE A 303 -3.86 0.38 -0.41
CA PHE A 303 -5.03 0.07 -1.21
C PHE A 303 -4.81 -1.18 -2.08
N GLY A 304 -3.63 -1.32 -2.67
CA GLY A 304 -3.21 -2.49 -3.44
C GLY A 304 -3.23 -3.79 -2.63
N LEU A 305 -2.88 -3.78 -1.33
CA LEU A 305 -2.91 -4.98 -0.49
C LEU A 305 -4.31 -5.62 -0.40
N ALA A 306 -5.35 -4.79 -0.37
CA ALA A 306 -6.73 -5.25 -0.32
C ALA A 306 -7.09 -6.04 -1.58
N PHE A 307 -6.70 -5.53 -2.75
CA PHE A 307 -6.92 -6.20 -4.03
C PHE A 307 -5.97 -7.38 -4.27
N THR A 308 -4.74 -7.35 -3.75
CA THR A 308 -3.84 -8.52 -3.73
C THR A 308 -4.52 -9.72 -3.04
N LEU A 309 -5.08 -9.51 -1.84
CA LEU A 309 -5.76 -10.58 -1.10
C LEU A 309 -7.11 -10.95 -1.74
N GLY A 310 -7.86 -9.98 -2.25
CA GLY A 310 -9.11 -10.21 -2.99
C GLY A 310 -8.92 -11.04 -4.25
N ALA A 311 -7.91 -10.71 -5.07
CA ALA A 311 -7.55 -11.48 -6.26
C ALA A 311 -7.06 -12.88 -5.88
N THR A 312 -6.27 -13.01 -4.81
CA THR A 312 -5.85 -14.32 -4.28
C THR A 312 -7.07 -15.17 -3.93
N TRP A 313 -8.06 -14.62 -3.23
CA TRP A 313 -9.32 -15.32 -2.90
C TRP A 313 -10.07 -15.84 -4.14
N LEU A 314 -10.10 -15.05 -5.22
CA LEU A 314 -10.70 -15.41 -6.51
C LEU A 314 -9.89 -16.47 -7.28
N PHE A 315 -8.56 -16.42 -7.19
CA PHE A 315 -7.68 -17.36 -7.90
C PHE A 315 -7.65 -18.76 -7.29
N VAL A 316 -7.89 -18.91 -5.97
CA VAL A 316 -7.91 -20.22 -5.29
C VAL A 316 -8.69 -21.31 -6.05
N PRO A 317 -9.99 -21.13 -6.36
CA PRO A 317 -10.76 -22.18 -7.05
C PRO A 317 -10.24 -22.43 -8.47
N VAL A 318 -9.82 -21.40 -9.20
CA VAL A 318 -9.33 -21.51 -10.58
C VAL A 318 -8.03 -22.32 -10.62
N LEU A 319 -7.08 -21.99 -9.75
CA LEU A 319 -5.80 -22.70 -9.62
C LEU A 319 -6.01 -24.15 -9.18
N ARG A 320 -6.98 -24.41 -8.29
CA ARG A 320 -7.38 -25.78 -7.89
C ARG A 320 -8.16 -26.54 -8.97
N GLY A 321 -8.37 -25.96 -10.17
CA GLY A 321 -8.89 -26.64 -11.35
C GLY A 321 -10.34 -26.34 -11.70
N ALA A 322 -11.01 -25.43 -10.98
CA ALA A 322 -12.34 -24.97 -11.35
C ALA A 322 -12.30 -24.18 -12.66
N ARG A 323 -13.24 -24.45 -13.56
CA ARG A 323 -13.38 -23.70 -14.81
C ARG A 323 -14.23 -22.46 -14.59
N PRO A 324 -13.71 -21.24 -14.83
CA PRO A 324 -14.52 -20.05 -14.72
C PRO A 324 -15.57 -20.02 -15.84
N THR A 325 -16.77 -19.54 -15.52
CA THR A 325 -17.78 -19.20 -16.53
C THR A 325 -17.36 -17.91 -17.25
N LYS A 326 -18.06 -17.54 -18.34
CA LYS A 326 -17.81 -16.23 -19.02
C LYS A 326 -17.90 -15.04 -18.05
N ARG A 327 -18.91 -15.04 -17.17
CA ARG A 327 -19.08 -14.02 -16.12
C ARG A 327 -17.95 -14.09 -15.09
N GLY A 328 -17.54 -15.30 -14.69
CA GLY A 328 -16.40 -15.50 -13.80
C GLY A 328 -15.09 -14.96 -14.39
N LEU A 329 -14.86 -15.17 -15.69
CA LEU A 329 -13.70 -14.62 -16.38
C LEU A 329 -13.74 -13.09 -16.43
N ALA A 330 -14.89 -12.48 -16.70
CA ALA A 330 -15.05 -11.03 -16.65
C ALA A 330 -14.71 -10.46 -15.25
N LEU A 331 -15.15 -11.14 -14.18
CA LEU A 331 -14.80 -10.76 -12.81
C LEU A 331 -13.30 -10.88 -12.52
N LEU A 332 -12.64 -11.94 -13.03
CA LEU A 332 -11.20 -12.12 -12.89
C LEU A 332 -10.42 -11.01 -13.62
N VAL A 333 -10.85 -10.64 -14.83
CA VAL A 333 -10.26 -9.54 -15.60
C VAL A 333 -10.47 -8.20 -14.90
N ALA A 334 -11.67 -7.94 -14.38
CA ALA A 334 -11.95 -6.74 -13.59
C ALA A 334 -11.08 -6.66 -12.33
N ALA A 335 -10.93 -7.78 -11.60
CA ALA A 335 -10.04 -7.85 -10.44
C ALA A 335 -8.57 -7.61 -10.81
N ALA A 336 -8.12 -8.12 -11.95
CA ALA A 336 -6.76 -7.87 -12.44
C ALA A 336 -6.55 -6.39 -12.81
N PHE A 337 -7.51 -5.76 -13.50
CA PHE A 337 -7.48 -4.34 -13.81
C PHE A 337 -7.41 -3.48 -12.53
N LEU A 338 -8.22 -3.80 -11.51
CA LEU A 338 -8.18 -3.13 -10.22
C LEU A 338 -6.84 -3.32 -9.50
N CYS A 339 -6.25 -4.51 -9.55
CA CYS A 339 -4.91 -4.73 -9.01
C CYS A 339 -3.88 -3.82 -9.69
N ALA A 340 -3.87 -3.77 -11.02
CA ALA A 340 -2.92 -2.94 -11.78
C ALA A 340 -3.08 -1.45 -11.50
N GLY A 341 -4.32 -0.94 -11.48
CA GLY A 341 -4.59 0.47 -11.19
C GLY A 341 -4.40 0.87 -9.73
N SER A 342 -4.45 -0.10 -8.81
CA SER A 342 -4.10 0.10 -7.40
C SER A 342 -2.59 0.13 -7.21
N LYS A 343 -1.88 -0.87 -7.78
CA LYS A 343 -0.42 -0.94 -7.76
C LYS A 343 0.09 -1.80 -8.91
N SER A 344 0.89 -1.21 -9.80
CA SER A 344 1.40 -1.86 -11.00
C SER A 344 2.31 -3.08 -10.74
N SER A 345 2.89 -3.19 -9.54
CA SER A 345 3.76 -4.31 -9.15
C SER A 345 3.00 -5.62 -8.86
N ILE A 346 1.67 -5.61 -8.69
CA ILE A 346 0.90 -6.79 -8.26
C ILE A 346 0.84 -7.86 -9.36
N LEU A 347 0.34 -7.52 -10.55
CA LEU A 347 0.10 -8.50 -11.61
C LEU A 347 1.36 -9.22 -12.11
N PRO A 348 2.53 -8.56 -12.26
CA PRO A 348 3.76 -9.26 -12.61
C PRO A 348 4.13 -10.39 -11.63
N THR A 349 3.92 -10.18 -10.33
CA THR A 349 4.22 -11.21 -9.32
C THR A 349 3.25 -12.39 -9.40
N PHE A 350 1.96 -12.13 -9.58
CA PHE A 350 0.96 -13.19 -9.78
C PHE A 350 1.17 -13.97 -11.08
N LEU A 351 1.60 -13.30 -12.15
CA LEU A 351 1.97 -13.96 -13.40
C LEU A 351 3.08 -15.00 -13.15
N CYS A 352 4.16 -14.62 -12.48
CA CYS A 352 5.24 -15.54 -12.12
C CYS A 352 4.75 -16.69 -11.23
N GLY A 353 3.89 -16.41 -10.24
CA GLY A 353 3.25 -17.43 -9.41
C GLY A 353 2.45 -18.44 -10.22
N ALA A 354 1.63 -17.97 -11.17
CA ALA A 354 0.83 -18.83 -12.04
C ALA A 354 1.71 -19.67 -12.98
N LEU A 355 2.77 -19.08 -13.56
CA LEU A 355 3.72 -19.80 -14.40
C LEU A 355 4.44 -20.93 -13.63
N ALA A 356 4.88 -20.65 -12.40
CA ALA A 356 5.50 -21.67 -11.54
C ALA A 356 4.55 -22.84 -11.25
N VAL A 357 3.27 -22.56 -10.98
CA VAL A 357 2.24 -23.61 -10.84
C VAL A 357 2.08 -24.41 -12.14
N GLY A 358 2.01 -23.72 -13.29
CA GLY A 358 1.87 -24.37 -14.60
C GLY A 358 3.00 -25.36 -14.91
N VAL A 359 4.24 -25.01 -14.53
CA VAL A 359 5.43 -25.85 -14.68
C VAL A 359 5.43 -27.01 -13.69
N LEU A 360 5.26 -26.74 -12.39
CA LEU A 360 5.39 -27.77 -11.35
C LEU A 360 4.22 -28.76 -11.33
N PHE A 361 3.04 -28.34 -11.81
CA PHE A 361 1.84 -29.17 -11.92
C PHE A 361 1.50 -29.55 -13.37
N ILE A 362 2.50 -29.60 -14.26
CA ILE A 362 2.31 -29.82 -15.71
C ILE A 362 1.51 -31.09 -16.04
N ARG A 363 1.65 -32.14 -15.21
CA ARG A 363 0.96 -33.44 -15.38
C ARG A 363 -0.51 -33.39 -14.93
N ARG A 364 -0.95 -32.34 -14.25
CA ARG A 364 -2.33 -32.19 -13.76
C ARG A 364 -3.08 -31.18 -14.62
N ALA A 365 -3.72 -31.68 -15.67
CA ALA A 365 -4.34 -30.85 -16.71
C ALA A 365 -5.33 -29.79 -16.16
N ALA A 366 -6.11 -30.10 -15.12
CA ALA A 366 -7.03 -29.15 -14.51
C ALA A 366 -6.29 -27.96 -13.86
N ILE A 367 -5.24 -28.22 -13.07
CA ILE A 367 -4.42 -27.19 -12.42
C ILE A 367 -3.64 -26.40 -13.46
N ARG A 368 -3.02 -27.07 -14.45
CA ARG A 368 -2.30 -26.41 -15.54
C ARG A 368 -3.19 -25.44 -16.31
N ARG A 369 -4.42 -25.83 -16.63
CA ARG A 369 -5.40 -24.94 -17.28
C ARG A 369 -5.78 -23.77 -16.37
N GLY A 370 -5.98 -24.02 -15.07
CA GLY A 370 -6.21 -22.98 -14.08
C GLY A 370 -5.08 -21.95 -14.04
N ALA A 371 -3.83 -22.41 -13.99
CA ALA A 371 -2.64 -21.58 -14.06
C ALA A 371 -2.57 -20.76 -15.36
N ALA A 372 -2.85 -21.38 -16.51
CA ALA A 372 -2.90 -20.67 -17.79
C ALA A 372 -3.99 -19.58 -17.82
N VAL A 373 -5.16 -19.84 -17.22
CA VAL A 373 -6.21 -18.83 -17.08
C VAL A 373 -5.76 -17.66 -16.21
N VAL A 374 -5.17 -17.92 -15.04
CA VAL A 374 -4.68 -16.85 -14.15
C VAL A 374 -3.57 -16.05 -14.82
N ALA A 375 -2.62 -16.72 -15.49
CA ALA A 375 -1.57 -16.06 -16.26
C ALA A 375 -2.15 -15.19 -17.39
N GLY A 376 -3.09 -15.72 -18.16
CA GLY A 376 -3.79 -14.98 -19.22
C GLY A 376 -4.56 -13.78 -18.69
N VAL A 377 -5.26 -13.93 -17.57
CA VAL A 377 -5.95 -12.81 -16.88
C VAL A 377 -4.96 -11.74 -16.42
N CYS A 378 -3.79 -12.12 -15.89
CA CYS A 378 -2.75 -11.16 -15.51
C CYS A 378 -2.23 -10.40 -16.73
N LEU A 379 -1.97 -11.09 -17.85
CA LEU A 379 -1.51 -10.47 -19.10
C LEU A 379 -2.56 -9.51 -19.67
N VAL A 380 -3.82 -9.93 -19.73
CA VAL A 380 -4.94 -9.07 -20.17
C VAL A 380 -5.09 -7.87 -19.24
N GLY A 381 -5.04 -8.08 -17.92
CA GLY A 381 -5.08 -7.00 -16.94
C GLY A 381 -3.96 -5.98 -17.12
N ILE A 382 -2.72 -6.44 -17.34
CA ILE A 382 -1.57 -5.57 -17.66
C ILE A 382 -1.82 -4.80 -18.96
N ALA A 383 -2.26 -5.47 -20.02
CA ALA A 383 -2.51 -4.83 -21.32
C ALA A 383 -3.60 -3.76 -21.24
N LEU A 384 -4.70 -4.02 -20.52
CA LEU A 384 -5.79 -3.06 -20.32
C LEU A 384 -5.38 -1.89 -19.42
N ALA A 385 -4.54 -2.14 -18.43
CA ALA A 385 -4.07 -1.14 -17.48
C ALA A 385 -2.98 -0.23 -18.05
N MET A 386 -2.20 -0.71 -19.03
CA MET A 386 -1.01 -0.02 -19.52
C MET A 386 -1.29 1.42 -20.00
N PRO A 387 -2.31 1.70 -20.85
CA PRO A 387 -2.55 3.07 -21.32
C PRO A 387 -3.01 4.06 -20.23
N LEU A 388 -3.48 3.55 -19.09
CA LEU A 388 -4.08 4.36 -18.03
C LEU A 388 -3.17 4.54 -16.81
N PHE A 389 -2.38 3.51 -16.51
CA PHE A 389 -1.63 3.41 -15.26
C PHE A 389 -0.13 3.17 -15.46
N ALA A 390 0.33 2.85 -16.69
CA ALA A 390 1.75 2.65 -16.93
C ALA A 390 2.48 3.99 -17.02
N GLY A 391 2.94 4.47 -15.87
CA GLY A 391 4.03 5.41 -15.74
C GLY A 391 4.82 5.15 -14.46
N GLY A 392 5.93 5.87 -14.29
CA GLY A 392 6.92 5.56 -13.25
C GLY A 392 7.86 4.39 -13.59
N SER A 393 7.84 3.85 -14.82
CA SER A 393 9.00 3.10 -15.34
C SER A 393 10.11 4.04 -15.81
N ALA A 394 9.79 5.32 -16.01
CA ALA A 394 10.79 6.35 -16.20
C ALA A 394 11.73 6.37 -14.99
N GLY A 395 13.04 6.26 -15.24
CA GLY A 395 14.02 6.10 -14.17
C GLY A 395 14.11 4.67 -13.60
N SER A 396 13.60 3.65 -14.30
CA SER A 396 13.87 2.23 -14.00
C SER A 396 14.87 1.61 -14.96
N LYS A 397 15.83 0.84 -14.45
CA LYS A 397 16.77 0.03 -15.25
C LYS A 397 16.90 -1.38 -14.65
N ILE A 398 17.23 -2.37 -15.50
CA ILE A 398 17.58 -3.71 -15.03
C ILE A 398 19.03 -3.68 -14.56
N ARG A 399 19.24 -3.96 -13.27
CA ARG A 399 20.53 -3.91 -12.56
C ARG A 399 20.54 -4.95 -11.45
N LEU A 400 21.57 -5.80 -11.44
CA LEU A 400 21.67 -6.91 -10.48
C LEU A 400 22.13 -6.42 -9.10
N PHE A 401 21.39 -6.81 -8.06
CA PHE A 401 21.55 -6.44 -6.65
C PHE A 401 21.41 -4.94 -6.37
N SER A 402 20.85 -4.16 -7.29
CA SER A 402 20.81 -2.70 -7.20
C SER A 402 20.20 -2.17 -5.90
N SER A 403 19.18 -2.82 -5.35
CA SER A 403 18.56 -2.40 -4.09
C SER A 403 19.51 -2.41 -2.91
N PHE A 404 20.54 -3.25 -2.91
CA PHE A 404 21.55 -3.23 -1.86
C PHE A 404 22.35 -1.94 -1.85
N ARG A 405 22.40 -1.14 -2.93
CA ARG A 405 23.08 0.17 -2.93
C ARG A 405 22.41 1.18 -2.00
N ARG A 406 21.14 0.92 -1.65
CA ARG A 406 20.36 1.76 -0.76
C ARG A 406 20.50 1.35 0.71
N GLU A 407 20.97 0.13 0.98
CA GLU A 407 21.23 -0.38 2.32
C GLU A 407 22.37 0.42 2.98
N VAL A 408 22.20 0.75 4.26
CA VAL A 408 23.17 1.54 5.04
C VAL A 408 24.56 0.92 5.00
N ALA A 409 24.66 -0.41 5.14
CA ALA A 409 25.95 -1.10 5.10
C ALA A 409 26.71 -0.94 3.78
N TYR A 410 26.00 -0.95 2.65
CA TYR A 410 26.64 -0.75 1.37
C TYR A 410 27.10 0.70 1.19
N LYS A 411 26.25 1.67 1.55
CA LYS A 411 26.60 3.10 1.50
C LYS A 411 27.83 3.40 2.35
N ASP A 412 27.89 2.83 3.55
CA ASP A 412 28.99 3.04 4.49
C ASP A 412 30.29 2.35 4.07
N TYR A 413 30.20 1.24 3.34
CA TYR A 413 31.37 0.56 2.79
C TYR A 413 31.92 1.27 1.55
N VAL A 414 31.04 1.71 0.65
CA VAL A 414 31.41 2.23 -0.67
C VAL A 414 31.56 3.77 -0.71
N HIS A 415 30.92 4.51 0.19
CA HIS A 415 30.81 5.97 0.16
C HIS A 415 30.27 6.50 -1.19
N LEU A 416 29.17 5.90 -1.65
CA LEU A 416 28.52 6.37 -2.89
C LEU A 416 28.14 7.86 -2.79
N PRO A 417 28.33 8.64 -3.87
CA PRO A 417 27.84 10.01 -3.94
C PRO A 417 26.33 10.09 -3.65
N THR A 418 25.92 11.22 -3.09
CA THR A 418 24.52 11.52 -2.74
C THR A 418 23.61 11.58 -3.98
N ALA A 419 24.16 11.90 -5.14
CA ALA A 419 23.51 11.87 -6.44
C ALA A 419 24.25 10.89 -7.36
N PHE A 420 23.56 9.85 -7.82
CA PHE A 420 24.16 8.79 -8.61
C PHE A 420 23.16 8.34 -9.66
N ASP A 421 23.65 8.16 -10.90
CA ASP A 421 22.91 7.50 -11.97
C ASP A 421 22.63 6.02 -11.59
N HIS A 422 22.06 5.24 -12.49
CA HIS A 422 21.89 3.81 -12.31
C HIS A 422 23.22 3.05 -12.14
N GLY A 423 24.35 3.62 -12.60
CA GLY A 423 25.65 2.97 -12.55
C GLY A 423 25.73 1.72 -13.46
N PRO A 424 26.75 0.85 -13.28
CA PRO A 424 26.94 -0.37 -14.09
C PRO A 424 25.86 -1.44 -13.84
N PHE A 425 25.76 -2.45 -14.73
CA PHE A 425 24.77 -3.53 -14.66
C PHE A 425 24.83 -4.31 -13.35
N VAL A 426 26.04 -4.67 -12.91
CA VAL A 426 26.29 -5.23 -11.60
C VAL A 426 26.83 -4.13 -10.71
N MET A 427 26.47 -4.14 -9.43
CA MET A 427 26.90 -3.12 -8.46
C MET A 427 28.41 -2.85 -8.51
N PRO A 428 28.83 -1.56 -8.38
CA PRO A 428 30.22 -1.21 -8.18
C PRO A 428 30.87 -1.99 -7.03
N TYR A 429 32.18 -2.21 -7.10
CA TYR A 429 32.98 -2.88 -6.06
C TYR A 429 32.66 -4.36 -5.78
N ILE A 430 31.69 -4.99 -6.45
CA ILE A 430 31.41 -6.43 -6.25
C ILE A 430 32.61 -7.32 -6.62
N ALA A 431 33.50 -6.85 -7.50
CA ALA A 431 34.70 -7.56 -7.91
C ALA A 431 35.78 -7.58 -6.81
N THR A 432 35.67 -6.75 -5.77
CA THR A 432 36.59 -6.81 -4.62
C THR A 432 36.14 -7.93 -3.67
N GLY A 433 37.10 -8.54 -2.95
CA GLY A 433 36.76 -9.59 -1.97
C GLY A 433 35.77 -9.11 -0.90
N GLY A 434 35.94 -7.88 -0.41
CA GLY A 434 35.02 -7.27 0.56
C GLY A 434 33.65 -6.93 -0.03
N GLY A 435 33.58 -6.40 -1.25
CA GLY A 435 32.30 -6.11 -1.91
C GLY A 435 31.51 -7.37 -2.22
N PHE A 436 32.16 -8.43 -2.71
CA PHE A 436 31.55 -9.74 -2.91
C PHE A 436 30.99 -10.32 -1.60
N LEU A 437 31.80 -10.28 -0.53
CA LEU A 437 31.39 -10.78 0.78
C LEU A 437 30.19 -10.00 1.35
N LEU A 438 30.19 -8.67 1.19
CA LEU A 438 29.09 -7.81 1.63
C LEU A 438 27.79 -8.10 0.86
N VAL A 439 27.83 -8.16 -0.46
CA VAL A 439 26.64 -8.45 -1.29
C VAL A 439 26.11 -9.85 -0.98
N THR A 440 26.99 -10.83 -0.83
CA THR A 440 26.62 -12.19 -0.40
C THR A 440 25.98 -12.16 0.98
N GLY A 441 26.59 -11.46 1.94
CA GLY A 441 26.05 -11.27 3.29
C GLY A 441 24.67 -10.62 3.28
N LEU A 442 24.44 -9.59 2.46
CA LEU A 442 23.14 -8.96 2.29
C LEU A 442 22.10 -9.88 1.63
N ALA A 443 22.50 -10.73 0.70
CA ALA A 443 21.62 -11.74 0.09
C ALA A 443 21.23 -12.84 1.09
N LEU A 444 22.19 -13.38 1.84
CA LEU A 444 21.95 -14.33 2.93
C LEU A 444 21.08 -13.70 4.02
N ALA A 445 21.31 -12.42 4.31
CA ALA A 445 20.49 -11.66 5.22
C ALA A 445 19.05 -11.59 4.68
N LEU A 446 18.84 -11.13 3.45
CA LEU A 446 17.50 -11.07 2.87
C LEU A 446 16.77 -12.43 2.90
N LEU A 447 17.48 -13.54 2.71
CA LEU A 447 16.92 -14.89 2.87
C LEU A 447 16.51 -15.19 4.32
N ALA A 448 17.39 -14.91 5.29
CA ALA A 448 17.11 -15.11 6.71
C ALA A 448 15.94 -14.24 7.20
N GLN A 449 15.83 -12.99 6.70
CA GLN A 449 14.80 -12.02 7.04
C GLN A 449 13.39 -12.62 6.96
N TYR A 450 13.14 -13.38 5.90
CA TYR A 450 11.85 -14.01 5.61
C TYR A 450 11.80 -15.49 6.04
N GLY A 451 12.77 -15.94 6.84
CA GLY A 451 12.89 -17.33 7.29
C GLY A 451 11.67 -17.87 8.05
N TYR A 452 10.80 -17.00 8.57
CA TYR A 452 9.52 -17.40 9.18
C TYR A 452 8.59 -18.12 8.20
N VAL A 453 8.75 -17.92 6.87
CA VAL A 453 8.00 -18.69 5.86
C VAL A 453 8.32 -20.17 5.94
N ALA A 454 9.47 -20.58 6.52
CA ALA A 454 9.84 -21.97 6.65
C ALA A 454 8.86 -22.78 7.53
N THR A 455 8.00 -22.10 8.31
CA THR A 455 6.81 -22.72 8.93
C THR A 455 5.90 -23.43 7.92
N SER A 456 5.83 -22.94 6.67
CA SER A 456 5.09 -23.57 5.57
C SER A 456 5.63 -24.94 5.15
N LEU A 457 6.83 -25.35 5.57
CA LEU A 457 7.33 -26.71 5.35
C LEU A 457 6.47 -27.76 6.08
N SER A 458 5.76 -27.37 7.14
CA SER A 458 4.79 -28.23 7.83
C SER A 458 3.59 -28.65 6.98
N LEU A 459 3.38 -28.00 5.83
CA LEU A 459 2.39 -28.40 4.83
C LEU A 459 2.72 -29.77 4.21
N GLY A 460 3.99 -30.19 4.19
CA GLY A 460 4.41 -31.52 3.71
C GLY A 460 3.85 -31.86 2.32
N ARG A 461 3.06 -32.93 2.22
CA ARG A 461 2.45 -33.39 0.95
C ARG A 461 1.47 -32.38 0.33
N VAL A 462 1.02 -31.36 1.06
CA VAL A 462 0.15 -30.31 0.48
C VAL A 462 0.89 -29.54 -0.61
N TRP A 463 2.21 -29.31 -0.50
CA TRP A 463 3.02 -28.66 -1.54
C TRP A 463 2.95 -29.33 -2.92
N THR A 464 2.74 -30.65 -2.96
CA THR A 464 2.66 -31.41 -4.21
C THR A 464 1.22 -31.72 -4.61
N LYS A 465 0.24 -31.43 -3.74
CA LYS A 465 -1.17 -31.73 -3.98
C LYS A 465 -1.99 -30.48 -4.31
N ASP A 466 -1.74 -29.39 -3.60
CA ASP A 466 -2.42 -28.12 -3.76
C ASP A 466 -1.46 -27.13 -4.46
N PRO A 467 -1.89 -26.43 -5.52
CA PRO A 467 -1.05 -25.45 -6.20
C PRO A 467 -0.84 -24.14 -5.41
N MET A 468 -1.66 -23.86 -4.40
CA MET A 468 -1.62 -22.56 -3.72
C MET A 468 -0.31 -22.25 -2.96
N PRO A 469 0.32 -23.19 -2.23
CA PRO A 469 1.63 -22.94 -1.61
C PRO A 469 2.67 -22.49 -2.62
N THR A 470 2.73 -23.17 -3.78
CA THR A 470 3.60 -22.81 -4.90
C THR A 470 3.28 -21.43 -5.45
N PHE A 471 2.00 -21.13 -5.70
CA PHE A 471 1.58 -19.82 -6.21
C PHE A 471 2.01 -18.68 -5.27
N LEU A 472 1.74 -18.80 -3.97
CA LEU A 472 2.07 -17.77 -2.98
C LEU A 472 3.58 -17.58 -2.84
N ALA A 473 4.33 -18.67 -2.70
CA ALA A 473 5.78 -18.63 -2.56
C ALA A 473 6.46 -18.09 -3.83
N ALA A 474 6.08 -18.57 -5.01
CA ALA A 474 6.67 -18.12 -6.27
C ALA A 474 6.31 -16.65 -6.58
N SER A 475 5.11 -16.18 -6.22
CA SER A 475 4.76 -14.76 -6.35
C SER A 475 5.65 -13.89 -5.47
N PHE A 476 5.89 -14.30 -4.22
CA PHE A 476 6.78 -13.59 -3.31
C PHE A 476 8.25 -13.65 -3.77
N VAL A 477 8.76 -14.81 -4.19
CA VAL A 477 10.12 -14.94 -4.73
C VAL A 477 10.30 -14.08 -5.98
N ALA A 478 9.31 -14.02 -6.88
CA ALA A 478 9.35 -13.14 -8.04
C ALA A 478 9.38 -11.66 -7.63
N SER A 479 8.68 -11.29 -6.56
CA SER A 479 8.72 -9.93 -6.01
C SER A 479 10.10 -9.57 -5.45
N LEU A 480 10.78 -10.52 -4.79
CA LEU A 480 12.17 -10.35 -4.33
C LEU A 480 13.15 -10.31 -5.50
N ALA A 481 12.93 -11.12 -6.54
CA ALA A 481 13.73 -11.05 -7.75
C ALA A 481 13.59 -9.67 -8.41
N ALA A 482 12.38 -9.13 -8.54
CA ALA A 482 12.16 -7.77 -9.03
C ALA A 482 12.85 -6.72 -8.15
N TYR A 483 12.78 -6.86 -6.82
CA TYR A 483 13.52 -6.01 -5.89
C TYR A 483 15.03 -6.05 -6.10
N LEU A 484 15.60 -7.21 -6.44
CA LEU A 484 17.05 -7.35 -6.66
C LEU A 484 17.48 -7.03 -8.09
N LEU A 485 16.57 -7.04 -9.07
CA LEU A 485 16.89 -6.87 -10.49
C LEU A 485 16.50 -5.50 -11.05
N ILE A 486 15.57 -4.78 -10.41
CA ILE A 486 15.09 -3.48 -10.89
C ILE A 486 15.71 -2.40 -10.03
N ASP A 487 16.33 -1.43 -10.68
CA ASP A 487 16.81 -0.21 -10.05
C ASP A 487 15.94 0.96 -10.44
N HIS A 488 15.19 1.48 -9.48
CA HIS A 488 14.41 2.71 -9.62
C HIS A 488 15.06 3.84 -8.83
N THR A 489 15.15 5.02 -9.42
CA THR A 489 15.70 6.27 -8.83
C THR A 489 15.08 6.63 -7.47
N GLY A 490 13.76 6.52 -7.34
CA GLY A 490 12.99 6.64 -6.09
C GLY A 490 12.94 5.40 -5.18
N ALA A 491 13.73 4.35 -5.44
CA ALA A 491 13.68 3.07 -4.71
C ALA A 491 12.32 2.33 -4.75
N SER A 492 11.49 2.63 -5.75
CA SER A 492 10.14 2.07 -5.92
C SER A 492 10.12 0.56 -6.11
N GLN A 493 11.23 -0.08 -6.47
CA GLN A 493 11.30 -1.55 -6.55
C GLN A 493 11.03 -2.21 -5.19
N GLY A 494 11.21 -1.50 -4.07
CA GLY A 494 10.85 -1.98 -2.73
C GLY A 494 9.36 -2.30 -2.58
N TYR A 495 8.49 -1.70 -3.40
CA TYR A 495 7.05 -1.96 -3.35
C TYR A 495 6.64 -3.34 -3.89
N PHE A 496 7.51 -4.04 -4.64
CA PHE A 496 7.24 -5.42 -5.06
C PHE A 496 7.09 -6.36 -3.86
N PRO A 497 8.11 -6.55 -3.00
CA PRO A 497 7.98 -7.42 -1.84
C PRO A 497 6.96 -6.88 -0.83
N LEU A 498 6.86 -5.56 -0.63
CA LEU A 498 5.83 -5.00 0.25
C LEU A 498 4.40 -5.39 -0.16
N GLY A 499 4.11 -5.38 -1.47
CA GLY A 499 2.82 -5.82 -2.01
C GLY A 499 2.58 -7.32 -1.86
N ALA A 500 3.64 -8.13 -1.81
CA ALA A 500 3.56 -9.59 -1.70
C ALA A 500 3.68 -10.12 -0.26
N LEU A 501 4.04 -9.29 0.73
CA LEU A 501 4.13 -9.68 2.14
C LEU A 501 2.87 -10.39 2.68
N PRO A 502 1.63 -9.96 2.36
CA PRO A 502 0.44 -10.69 2.81
C PRO A 502 0.36 -12.13 2.29
N LEU A 503 0.86 -12.39 1.08
CA LEU A 503 0.90 -13.75 0.50
C LEU A 503 1.84 -14.65 1.31
N LEU A 504 3.01 -14.11 1.67
CA LEU A 504 3.99 -14.81 2.49
C LEU A 504 3.48 -15.06 3.91
N ALA A 505 2.84 -14.06 4.52
CA ALA A 505 2.28 -14.14 5.86
C ALA A 505 1.16 -15.19 5.95
N VAL A 506 0.27 -15.23 4.96
CA VAL A 506 -0.78 -16.26 4.85
C VAL A 506 -0.18 -17.65 4.63
N LEU A 507 0.85 -17.78 3.79
CA LEU A 507 1.55 -19.06 3.58
C LEU A 507 2.21 -19.57 4.87
N ALA A 508 2.89 -18.70 5.61
CA ALA A 508 3.48 -19.02 6.90
C ALA A 508 2.40 -19.47 7.91
N GLY A 509 1.30 -18.70 8.02
CA GLY A 509 0.17 -19.03 8.87
C GLY A 509 -0.48 -20.37 8.51
N TRP A 510 -0.59 -20.70 7.22
CA TRP A 510 -1.11 -22.00 6.78
C TRP A 510 -0.22 -23.14 7.29
N GLY A 511 1.10 -23.01 7.18
CA GLY A 511 2.06 -23.94 7.79
C GLY A 511 1.83 -24.16 9.28
N VAL A 512 1.72 -23.07 10.05
CA VAL A 512 1.44 -23.12 11.48
C VAL A 512 0.13 -23.85 11.79
N SER A 513 -0.92 -23.56 11.03
CA SER A 513 -2.25 -24.12 11.27
C SER A 513 -2.30 -25.66 11.18
N VAL A 514 -1.49 -26.27 10.30
CA VAL A 514 -1.44 -27.72 10.13
C VAL A 514 -0.92 -28.42 11.39
N VAL A 515 0.04 -27.80 12.08
CA VAL A 515 0.62 -28.35 13.31
C VAL A 515 -0.22 -27.98 14.52
N TRP A 516 -0.77 -26.77 14.56
CA TRP A 516 -1.52 -26.23 15.69
C TRP A 516 -2.66 -27.15 16.16
N GLU A 517 -3.39 -27.74 15.22
CA GLU A 517 -4.51 -28.65 15.52
C GLU A 517 -4.05 -30.03 16.02
N ARG A 518 -2.82 -30.45 15.71
CA ARG A 518 -2.30 -31.77 16.11
C ARG A 518 -1.86 -31.83 17.58
N CYS A 519 -1.62 -30.69 18.23
CA CYS A 519 -1.00 -30.63 19.56
C CYS A 519 -1.85 -29.86 20.59
N ARG A 520 -3.16 -30.13 20.67
CA ARG A 520 -4.13 -29.32 21.44
C ARG A 520 -3.77 -29.08 22.91
N THR A 521 -3.24 -30.09 23.61
CA THR A 521 -2.97 -30.04 25.06
C THR A 521 -1.71 -29.28 25.42
N ALA A 522 -0.68 -29.28 24.57
CA ALA A 522 0.62 -28.69 24.86
C ALA A 522 0.97 -27.47 23.98
N ARG A 523 0.10 -27.08 23.03
CA ARG A 523 0.42 -26.08 21.99
C ARG A 523 1.00 -24.77 22.52
N TRP A 524 0.40 -24.22 23.56
CA TRP A 524 0.84 -22.93 24.14
C TRP A 524 2.20 -23.05 24.82
N ARG A 525 2.45 -24.16 25.54
CA ARG A 525 3.74 -24.42 26.18
C ARG A 525 4.84 -24.62 25.14
N LEU A 526 4.57 -25.38 24.07
CA LEU A 526 5.55 -25.69 23.02
C LEU A 526 5.86 -24.48 22.14
N VAL A 527 4.83 -23.75 21.68
CA VAL A 527 5.05 -22.53 20.91
C VAL A 527 5.67 -21.44 21.78
N GLY A 528 5.23 -21.30 23.03
CA GLY A 528 5.79 -20.36 23.99
C GLY A 528 7.26 -20.62 24.30
N SER A 529 7.65 -21.87 24.54
CA SER A 529 9.06 -22.21 24.79
C SER A 529 9.93 -21.94 23.57
N GLY A 530 9.47 -22.33 22.38
CA GLY A 530 10.14 -21.98 21.13
C GLY A 530 10.27 -20.46 20.94
N PHE A 531 9.19 -19.71 21.21
CA PHE A 531 9.17 -18.26 21.09
C PHE A 531 10.20 -17.59 21.99
N VAL A 532 10.30 -18.01 23.25
CA VAL A 532 11.31 -17.52 24.19
C VAL A 532 12.72 -17.85 23.69
N ILE A 533 12.96 -19.07 23.22
CA ILE A 533 14.27 -19.48 22.68
C ILE A 533 14.65 -18.63 21.46
N GLY A 534 13.74 -18.48 20.49
CA GLY A 534 13.98 -17.72 19.27
C GLY A 534 14.19 -16.23 19.54
N GLY A 535 13.37 -15.65 20.42
CA GLY A 535 13.51 -14.26 20.85
C GLY A 535 14.81 -14.00 21.61
N ALA A 536 15.18 -14.89 22.53
CA ALA A 536 16.44 -14.80 23.25
C ALA A 536 17.65 -14.95 22.31
N ALA A 537 17.63 -15.92 21.39
CA ALA A 537 18.69 -16.10 20.40
C ALA A 537 18.86 -14.86 19.51
N LEU A 538 17.75 -14.25 19.08
CA LEU A 538 17.77 -13.02 18.30
C LEU A 538 18.34 -11.84 19.08
N LEU A 539 17.95 -11.67 20.35
CA LEU A 539 18.47 -10.60 21.21
C LEU A 539 19.96 -10.80 21.54
N LEU A 540 20.40 -12.05 21.73
CA LEU A 540 21.82 -12.39 21.88
C LEU A 540 22.60 -12.06 20.61
N LEU A 541 22.08 -12.43 19.44
CA LEU A 541 22.70 -12.10 18.15
C LEU A 541 22.79 -10.57 17.96
N ARG A 542 21.74 -9.84 18.34
CA ARG A 542 21.72 -8.37 18.35
C ARG A 542 22.81 -7.80 19.25
N TRP A 543 22.88 -8.27 20.48
CA TRP A 543 23.84 -7.81 21.47
C TRP A 543 25.27 -8.08 21.00
N ALA A 544 25.54 -9.29 20.50
CA ALA A 544 26.82 -9.68 19.93
C ALA A 544 27.20 -8.86 18.68
N SER A 545 26.22 -8.40 17.89
CA SER A 545 26.49 -7.56 16.71
C SER A 545 26.98 -6.15 17.03
N GLY A 546 26.82 -5.69 18.28
CA GLY A 546 27.19 -4.34 18.71
C GLY A 546 26.28 -3.23 18.15
N THR A 547 26.01 -2.20 18.95
CA THR A 547 25.23 -1.03 18.52
C THR A 547 26.04 -0.02 17.73
N ALA A 548 27.36 -0.04 17.89
CA ALA A 548 28.27 0.82 17.14
C ALA A 548 28.40 0.34 15.69
N LYS A 549 28.50 1.30 14.76
CA LYS A 549 28.84 1.03 13.36
C LYS A 549 30.25 0.42 13.32
N PRO A 550 30.45 -0.75 12.68
CA PRO A 550 31.78 -1.32 12.49
C PRO A 550 32.70 -0.40 11.68
N GLU A 551 34.02 -0.54 11.87
CA GLU A 551 34.99 0.06 10.97
C GLU A 551 34.74 -0.39 9.52
N ARG A 552 35.03 0.50 8.56
CA ARG A 552 34.69 0.34 7.15
C ARG A 552 35.07 -1.03 6.60
N ASP A 553 36.31 -1.46 6.82
CA ASP A 553 36.85 -2.71 6.28
C ASP A 553 36.26 -3.96 6.97
N SER A 554 35.68 -3.79 8.16
CA SER A 554 35.01 -4.86 8.91
C SER A 554 33.52 -5.00 8.53
N ILE A 555 32.92 -4.03 7.84
CA ILE A 555 31.49 -4.06 7.46
C ILE A 555 31.12 -5.34 6.70
N PRO A 556 31.85 -5.76 5.63
CA PRO A 556 31.50 -6.98 4.91
C PRO A 556 31.47 -8.24 5.79
N VAL A 557 32.50 -8.42 6.63
CA VAL A 557 32.63 -9.57 7.54
C VAL A 557 31.53 -9.55 8.59
N ALA A 558 31.24 -8.38 9.18
CA ALA A 558 30.19 -8.23 10.18
C ALA A 558 28.81 -8.55 9.59
N VAL A 559 28.51 -8.04 8.39
CA VAL A 559 27.24 -8.32 7.69
C VAL A 559 27.10 -9.81 7.37
N PHE A 560 28.14 -10.41 6.79
CA PHE A 560 28.14 -11.82 6.44
C PHE A 560 27.99 -12.72 7.67
N THR A 561 28.74 -12.46 8.73
CA THR A 561 28.72 -13.26 9.97
C THR A 561 27.35 -13.26 10.63
N VAL A 562 26.73 -12.09 10.78
CA VAL A 562 25.37 -11.98 11.34
C VAL A 562 24.34 -12.66 10.44
N ALA A 563 24.46 -12.52 9.13
CA ALA A 563 23.59 -13.18 8.17
C ALA A 563 23.67 -14.72 8.27
N VAL A 564 24.88 -15.26 8.35
CA VAL A 564 25.11 -16.70 8.55
C VAL A 564 24.53 -17.16 9.89
N ALA A 565 24.77 -16.43 10.98
CA ALA A 565 24.21 -16.76 12.29
C ALA A 565 22.66 -16.76 12.29
N ALA A 566 22.03 -15.80 11.60
CA ALA A 566 20.58 -15.77 11.42
C ALA A 566 20.07 -16.98 10.60
N LEU A 567 20.80 -17.39 9.55
CA LEU A 567 20.48 -18.62 8.80
C LEU A 567 20.67 -19.88 9.65
N VAL A 568 21.70 -19.93 10.50
CA VAL A 568 21.90 -21.03 11.45
C VAL A 568 20.73 -21.10 12.43
N LEU A 569 20.21 -19.97 12.91
CA LEU A 569 19.00 -19.94 13.75
C LEU A 569 17.78 -20.50 13.02
N VAL A 570 17.57 -20.12 11.75
CA VAL A 570 16.49 -20.70 10.91
C VAL A 570 16.70 -22.21 10.73
N GLY A 571 17.92 -22.64 10.40
CA GLY A 571 18.27 -24.06 10.26
C GLY A 571 18.07 -24.86 11.54
N ALA A 572 18.47 -24.32 12.68
CA ALA A 572 18.27 -24.93 14.00
C ALA A 572 16.77 -25.05 14.33
N ALA A 573 15.98 -24.00 14.05
CA ALA A 573 14.53 -24.04 14.22
C ALA A 573 13.87 -25.13 13.36
N LEU A 574 14.34 -25.32 12.13
CA LEU A 574 13.89 -26.40 11.25
C LEU A 574 14.28 -27.78 11.77
N MET A 575 15.52 -27.94 12.26
CA MET A 575 16.00 -29.19 12.84
C MET A 575 15.22 -29.56 14.11
N ILE A 576 14.98 -28.59 15.00
CA ILE A 576 14.09 -28.76 16.17
C ILE A 576 12.68 -29.11 15.69
N GLY A 577 12.19 -28.43 14.66
CA GLY A 577 10.88 -28.65 14.04
C GLY A 577 10.67 -30.06 13.48
N ARG A 578 11.74 -30.80 13.14
CA ARG A 578 11.64 -32.21 12.72
C ARG A 578 11.18 -33.13 13.86
N ARG A 579 11.53 -32.81 15.11
CA ARG A 579 11.16 -33.57 16.30
C ARG A 579 9.98 -32.95 17.06
N SER A 580 9.98 -31.62 17.18
CA SER A 580 8.94 -30.83 17.84
C SER A 580 8.54 -29.64 16.97
N PRO A 581 7.62 -29.86 16.00
CA PRO A 581 7.24 -28.85 15.01
C PRO A 581 6.78 -27.52 15.63
N LEU A 582 6.01 -27.56 16.73
CA LEU A 582 5.55 -26.34 17.41
C LEU A 582 6.67 -25.56 18.10
N VAL A 583 7.69 -26.22 18.63
CA VAL A 583 8.86 -25.52 19.20
C VAL A 583 9.63 -24.85 18.07
N GLY A 584 9.88 -25.56 16.97
CA GLY A 584 10.55 -24.98 15.79
C GLY A 584 9.78 -23.76 15.22
N ILE A 585 8.46 -23.88 15.08
CA ILE A 585 7.58 -22.75 14.71
C ILE A 585 7.71 -21.60 15.73
N GLY A 586 7.67 -21.92 17.03
CA GLY A 586 7.85 -20.95 18.10
C GLY A 586 9.16 -20.18 17.95
N VAL A 587 10.28 -20.88 17.69
CA VAL A 587 11.61 -20.26 17.47
C VAL A 587 11.57 -19.28 16.31
N LEU A 588 10.99 -19.66 15.17
CA LEU A 588 10.88 -18.77 14.01
C LEU A 588 10.00 -17.55 14.30
N LEU A 589 8.88 -17.72 15.00
CA LEU A 589 7.99 -16.61 15.36
C LEU A 589 8.61 -15.69 16.41
N GLY A 590 9.29 -16.25 17.41
CA GLY A 590 10.05 -15.49 18.41
C GLY A 590 11.13 -14.64 17.76
N ALA A 591 11.94 -15.26 16.90
CA ALA A 591 12.97 -14.56 16.15
C ALA A 591 12.38 -13.47 15.23
N ALA A 592 11.22 -13.70 14.61
CA ALA A 592 10.62 -12.72 13.70
C ALA A 592 9.93 -11.55 14.42
N LEU A 593 9.40 -11.75 15.62
CA LEU A 593 8.51 -10.79 16.29
C LEU A 593 9.17 -10.05 17.46
N THR A 594 10.20 -10.63 18.09
CA THR A 594 10.83 -10.04 19.29
C THR A 594 11.54 -8.72 19.00
N PHE A 595 12.36 -8.63 17.94
CA PHE A 595 13.12 -7.42 17.67
C PHE A 595 12.23 -6.21 17.29
N PRO A 596 11.27 -6.34 16.36
CA PRO A 596 10.36 -5.24 16.05
C PRO A 596 9.56 -4.78 17.28
N ALA A 597 9.07 -5.72 18.10
CA ALA A 597 8.36 -5.41 19.33
C ALA A 597 9.25 -4.65 20.34
N TYR A 598 10.51 -5.06 20.50
CA TYR A 598 11.49 -4.34 21.32
C TYR A 598 11.73 -2.91 20.83
N THR A 599 11.93 -2.71 19.52
CA THR A 599 12.15 -1.37 18.95
C THR A 599 10.92 -0.49 19.16
N VAL A 600 9.72 -1.04 18.98
CA VAL A 600 8.46 -0.33 19.26
C VAL A 600 8.37 0.09 20.73
N VAL A 601 8.66 -0.80 21.67
CA VAL A 601 8.60 -0.50 23.12
C VAL A 601 9.66 0.52 23.52
N LYS A 602 10.90 0.36 23.05
CA LYS A 602 12.00 1.30 23.31
C LYS A 602 11.65 2.70 22.79
N ASN A 603 11.08 2.76 21.59
CA ASN A 603 10.64 4.01 20.98
C ASN A 603 9.25 4.47 21.47
N ALA A 604 8.62 3.80 22.43
CA ALA A 604 7.40 4.28 23.09
C ALA A 604 7.72 5.07 24.37
N GLY A 605 8.94 4.92 24.93
CA GLY A 605 9.41 5.66 26.11
C GLY A 605 10.00 7.06 25.83
N GLY A 606 10.35 7.34 24.58
CA GLY A 606 10.46 8.69 24.03
C GLY A 606 9.54 8.74 22.83
N SER A 607 8.90 9.87 22.49
CA SER A 607 8.03 9.91 21.30
C SER A 607 8.82 9.35 20.10
N PRO A 608 8.32 8.31 19.36
CA PRO A 608 8.97 7.85 18.12
C PRO A 608 9.01 8.96 17.06
N PHE A 609 8.31 10.05 17.36
CA PHE A 609 8.09 11.21 16.55
C PHE A 609 8.69 12.39 17.34
N THR A 610 9.88 12.84 16.94
CA THR A 610 10.35 14.15 17.36
C THR A 610 9.30 15.18 16.92
N PRO A 611 8.90 16.14 17.77
CA PRO A 611 8.10 17.28 17.33
C PRO A 611 8.81 17.89 16.11
N VAL A 612 8.14 17.93 14.96
CA VAL A 612 8.63 18.77 13.87
C VAL A 612 8.42 20.18 14.39
N SER A 613 9.51 20.90 14.63
CA SER A 613 9.40 22.33 14.94
C SER A 613 8.73 23.00 13.74
N ASN A 614 7.87 23.98 14.01
CA ASN A 614 7.33 24.83 12.94
C ASN A 614 8.47 25.51 12.14
N ASP A 615 9.68 25.56 12.70
CA ASP A 615 10.87 26.17 12.11
C ASP A 615 11.65 25.26 11.14
N ALA A 616 11.10 24.09 10.76
CA ALA A 616 11.75 23.27 9.74
C ALA A 616 11.84 24.04 8.41
N PRO A 617 12.96 23.98 7.66
CA PRO A 617 13.13 24.73 6.41
C PRO A 617 12.13 24.41 5.27
N TRP A 618 11.35 23.34 5.42
CA TRP A 618 10.33 22.89 4.47
C TRP A 618 8.90 23.05 4.99
N THR A 619 8.72 23.75 6.12
CA THR A 619 7.38 24.08 6.64
C THR A 619 6.71 25.08 5.70
N VAL A 620 5.48 24.78 5.29
CA VAL A 620 4.61 25.73 4.59
C VAL A 620 4.00 26.66 5.64
N SER A 621 4.16 27.96 5.49
CA SER A 621 3.76 28.94 6.51
C SER A 621 2.23 29.05 6.65
N ALA A 622 1.76 29.59 7.78
CA ALA A 622 0.33 29.83 7.96
C ALA A 622 -0.23 30.75 6.88
N ASP A 623 0.52 31.78 6.52
CA ASP A 623 0.15 32.77 5.52
C ASP A 623 0.07 32.16 4.10
N GLU A 624 1.01 31.28 3.75
CA GLU A 624 0.98 30.49 2.50
C GLU A 624 -0.28 29.60 2.46
N THR A 625 -0.54 28.84 3.52
CA THR A 625 -1.72 27.97 3.54
C THR A 625 -3.04 28.75 3.48
N ALA A 626 -3.08 29.97 4.06
CA ALA A 626 -4.24 30.85 4.03
C ALA A 626 -4.49 31.40 2.63
N ALA A 627 -3.44 31.87 1.93
CA ALA A 627 -3.55 32.31 0.54
C ALA A 627 -4.03 31.17 -0.38
N ALA A 628 -3.50 29.95 -0.19
CA ALA A 628 -3.92 28.80 -0.97
C ALA A 628 -5.39 28.43 -0.73
N ALA A 629 -5.85 28.52 0.53
CA ALA A 629 -7.26 28.34 0.88
C ALA A 629 -8.15 29.42 0.25
N TRP A 630 -7.69 30.68 0.25
CA TRP A 630 -8.41 31.78 -0.41
C TRP A 630 -8.58 31.51 -1.91
N VAL A 631 -7.52 31.11 -2.63
CA VAL A 631 -7.60 30.74 -4.05
C VAL A 631 -8.60 29.61 -4.26
N ARG A 632 -8.57 28.56 -3.43
CA ARG A 632 -9.52 27.44 -3.53
C ARG A 632 -10.98 27.89 -3.44
N GLU A 633 -11.27 28.92 -2.64
CA GLU A 633 -12.60 29.43 -2.37
C GLU A 633 -13.08 30.48 -3.38
N HIS A 634 -12.15 31.15 -4.09
CA HIS A 634 -12.44 32.27 -4.99
C HIS A 634 -12.16 32.01 -6.48
N SER A 635 -11.75 30.79 -6.85
CA SER A 635 -11.46 30.40 -8.25
C SER A 635 -12.40 29.30 -8.76
N GLY A 636 -12.55 29.19 -10.08
CA GLY A 636 -13.24 28.07 -10.73
C GLY A 636 -12.49 26.75 -10.54
N GLN A 637 -13.20 25.62 -10.44
CA GLN A 637 -12.58 24.31 -10.13
C GLN A 637 -11.59 23.79 -11.19
N THR A 638 -11.67 24.33 -12.40
CA THR A 638 -10.81 24.01 -13.55
C THR A 638 -9.80 25.11 -13.85
N ASP A 639 -9.76 26.16 -13.05
CA ASP A 639 -8.81 27.26 -13.24
C ASP A 639 -7.37 26.77 -13.02
N VAL A 640 -6.45 27.43 -13.73
CA VAL A 640 -5.01 27.14 -13.68
C VAL A 640 -4.30 28.28 -12.97
N VAL A 641 -3.40 27.89 -12.05
CA VAL A 641 -2.57 28.78 -11.25
C VAL A 641 -1.13 28.72 -11.75
N ALA A 642 -0.51 29.84 -12.10
CA ALA A 642 0.96 29.89 -12.23
C ALA A 642 1.58 30.28 -10.88
N THR A 643 2.76 29.75 -10.57
CA THR A 643 3.44 30.03 -9.29
C THR A 643 4.95 29.97 -9.46
N ASN A 644 5.68 30.74 -8.64
CA ASN A 644 7.14 30.67 -8.50
C ASN A 644 7.60 29.66 -7.43
N VAL A 645 6.67 28.95 -6.79
CA VAL A 645 6.97 27.94 -5.77
C VAL A 645 7.31 26.61 -6.44
N HIS A 646 8.62 26.30 -6.49
CA HIS A 646 9.11 25.06 -7.11
C HIS A 646 9.80 24.09 -6.17
N CYS A 647 10.62 24.62 -5.26
CA CYS A 647 11.52 23.83 -4.44
C CYS A 647 10.92 23.59 -3.05
N ARG A 648 11.09 22.37 -2.52
CA ARG A 648 10.66 22.05 -1.15
C ARG A 648 11.35 22.93 -0.09
N VAL A 649 12.56 23.39 -0.39
CA VAL A 649 13.28 24.42 0.38
C VAL A 649 13.75 25.46 -0.64
N ALA A 650 13.25 26.68 -0.52
CA ALA A 650 13.38 27.74 -1.52
C ALA A 650 14.83 28.18 -1.81
N ARG A 651 15.71 28.18 -0.79
CA ARG A 651 17.02 28.84 -0.85
C ARG A 651 18.22 27.89 -0.71
N THR A 652 18.08 26.65 -1.16
CA THR A 652 19.22 25.71 -1.24
C THR A 652 19.89 25.77 -2.61
N SER A 653 21.21 25.50 -2.66
CA SER A 653 21.98 25.47 -3.91
C SER A 653 21.50 24.44 -4.93
N GLU A 654 20.76 23.42 -4.48
CA GLU A 654 20.11 22.41 -5.31
C GLU A 654 18.60 22.43 -5.01
N CYS A 655 17.77 22.70 -6.03
CA CYS A 655 16.31 22.71 -5.91
C CYS A 655 15.76 21.28 -5.84
N ASP A 656 15.12 20.91 -4.73
CA ASP A 656 14.31 19.68 -4.65
C ASP A 656 12.89 19.98 -5.12
N ALA A 657 12.58 19.73 -6.41
CA ALA A 657 11.37 20.12 -7.13
C ALA A 657 10.11 19.29 -6.74
N ARG A 658 9.91 19.13 -5.43
CA ARG A 658 8.81 18.38 -4.80
C ARG A 658 8.07 19.24 -3.77
N ALA A 659 7.82 20.51 -4.09
CA ALA A 659 7.02 21.38 -3.21
C ALA A 659 5.58 20.84 -3.12
N PHE A 660 4.93 20.63 -4.27
CA PHE A 660 3.60 20.02 -4.46
C PHE A 660 2.42 20.63 -3.68
N TRP A 661 2.65 21.55 -2.76
CA TRP A 661 1.66 22.05 -1.82
C TRP A 661 0.73 23.11 -2.43
N VAL A 662 1.13 23.86 -3.46
CA VAL A 662 0.28 24.91 -4.05
C VAL A 662 -0.92 24.26 -4.73
N SER A 663 -0.73 23.35 -5.68
CA SER A 663 -1.83 22.62 -6.34
C SER A 663 -2.64 21.77 -5.35
N ALA A 664 -1.98 21.20 -4.33
CA ALA A 664 -2.65 20.41 -3.31
C ALA A 664 -3.61 21.22 -2.44
N LEU A 665 -3.22 22.42 -2.02
CA LEU A 665 -3.99 23.24 -1.08
C LEU A 665 -4.98 24.18 -1.77
N THR A 666 -4.62 24.69 -2.96
CA THR A 666 -5.56 25.42 -3.83
C THR A 666 -6.62 24.49 -4.44
N GLU A 667 -6.36 23.17 -4.46
CA GLU A 667 -7.12 22.18 -5.24
C GLU A 667 -7.24 22.56 -6.73
N ARG A 668 -6.32 23.38 -7.26
CA ARG A 668 -6.27 23.81 -8.67
C ARG A 668 -5.09 23.17 -9.39
N ARG A 669 -5.15 23.20 -10.72
CA ARG A 669 -4.01 22.80 -11.54
C ARG A 669 -2.98 23.92 -11.50
N ALA A 670 -1.72 23.57 -11.36
CA ALA A 670 -0.62 24.49 -11.54
C ALA A 670 -0.12 24.41 -12.98
N PHE A 671 0.14 25.56 -13.61
CA PHE A 671 0.79 25.64 -14.91
C PHE A 671 2.13 24.90 -14.86
N ILE A 672 3.02 25.39 -14.00
CA ILE A 672 4.24 24.70 -13.55
C ILE A 672 4.41 25.03 -12.06
N GLU A 673 4.28 24.04 -11.19
CA GLU A 673 4.65 24.15 -9.77
C GLU A 673 5.82 23.22 -9.47
N SER A 674 5.67 21.91 -9.71
CA SER A 674 6.68 20.94 -9.30
C SER A 674 6.67 19.71 -10.19
N TRP A 675 7.85 19.19 -10.51
CA TRP A 675 8.02 18.15 -11.53
C TRP A 675 8.94 17.01 -11.09
N GLY A 676 9.36 16.96 -9.81
CA GLY A 676 10.31 15.97 -9.31
C GLY A 676 9.87 14.51 -9.47
N TYR A 677 8.57 14.24 -9.69
CA TYR A 677 8.00 12.93 -10.00
C TYR A 677 7.65 12.70 -11.48
N SER A 678 7.91 13.69 -12.33
CA SER A 678 7.67 13.59 -13.77
C SER A 678 8.59 12.58 -14.43
N ASP A 679 8.07 11.88 -15.44
CA ASP A 679 8.84 10.92 -16.23
C ASP A 679 10.16 11.53 -16.81
N PRO A 680 10.17 12.77 -17.34
CA PRO A 680 11.39 13.45 -17.76
C PRO A 680 12.45 13.55 -16.66
N ALA A 681 12.08 14.05 -15.48
CA ALA A 681 12.99 14.21 -14.35
C ALA A 681 13.57 12.86 -13.91
N GLN A 682 12.75 11.81 -13.89
CA GLN A 682 13.18 10.46 -13.55
C GLN A 682 14.13 9.86 -14.59
N ARG A 683 13.91 10.10 -15.90
CA ARG A 683 14.81 9.65 -16.97
C ARG A 683 16.18 10.33 -16.93
N GLN A 684 16.23 11.57 -16.45
CA GLN A 684 17.45 12.37 -16.40
C GLN A 684 18.25 12.17 -15.10
N ALA A 685 17.79 11.34 -14.16
CA ALA A 685 18.47 11.11 -12.90
C ALA A 685 19.97 10.79 -13.05
N GLY A 686 20.82 11.45 -12.26
CA GLY A 686 22.27 11.31 -12.33
C GLY A 686 22.95 12.17 -13.41
N ARG A 687 22.20 12.74 -14.36
CA ARG A 687 22.77 13.71 -15.32
C ARG A 687 23.29 14.94 -14.58
N HIS A 688 24.48 15.39 -14.95
CA HIS A 688 25.20 16.50 -14.31
C HIS A 688 25.39 16.35 -12.79
N GLY A 689 25.37 15.11 -12.27
CA GLY A 689 25.49 14.87 -10.84
C GLY A 689 24.25 15.29 -10.04
N LEU A 690 23.09 15.47 -10.68
CA LEU A 690 21.84 15.86 -10.02
C LEU A 690 20.93 14.66 -9.79
N ARG A 691 20.20 14.65 -8.67
CA ARG A 691 19.15 13.65 -8.41
C ARG A 691 17.97 13.88 -9.35
N ALA A 692 17.13 12.85 -9.55
CA ALA A 692 15.89 12.98 -10.32
C ALA A 692 15.03 14.17 -9.87
N THR A 693 14.92 14.36 -8.56
CA THR A 693 14.13 15.41 -7.93
C THR A 693 14.72 16.81 -8.10
N SER A 694 15.97 16.89 -8.54
CA SER A 694 16.71 18.13 -8.76
C SER A 694 17.06 18.36 -10.22
N GLN A 695 16.59 17.46 -11.10
CA GLN A 695 16.69 17.71 -12.52
C GLN A 695 15.87 18.93 -12.86
N PRO A 696 16.35 19.79 -13.77
CA PRO A 696 15.57 20.92 -14.22
C PRO A 696 14.26 20.50 -14.91
N PHE A 697 13.32 21.43 -15.02
CA PHE A 697 12.15 21.23 -15.86
C PHE A 697 12.59 21.03 -17.33
N GLU A 698 12.00 20.05 -18.02
CA GLU A 698 12.47 19.60 -19.34
C GLU A 698 12.29 20.69 -20.42
N ASP A 699 11.11 21.32 -20.44
CA ASP A 699 10.82 22.41 -21.37
C ASP A 699 11.26 23.75 -20.79
N ARG A 700 12.47 24.17 -21.18
CA ARG A 700 13.08 25.40 -20.68
C ARG A 700 12.34 26.67 -21.08
N GLU A 701 11.66 26.65 -22.23
CA GLU A 701 10.92 27.81 -22.71
C GLU A 701 9.64 28.01 -21.91
N LEU A 702 8.90 26.93 -21.62
CA LEU A 702 7.73 27.00 -20.76
C LEU A 702 8.10 27.37 -19.32
N PHE A 703 9.21 26.84 -18.80
CA PHE A 703 9.71 27.23 -17.48
C PHE A 703 10.09 28.71 -17.45
N ALA A 704 10.82 29.20 -18.46
CA ALA A 704 11.18 30.61 -18.55
C ALA A 704 9.96 31.51 -18.69
N LEU A 705 8.93 31.09 -19.43
CA LEU A 705 7.65 31.81 -19.52
C LEU A 705 6.95 31.92 -18.16
N ASN A 706 6.93 30.83 -17.38
CA ASN A 706 6.39 30.84 -16.02
C ASN A 706 7.19 31.79 -15.12
N GLU A 707 8.51 31.68 -15.13
CA GLU A 707 9.36 32.52 -14.28
C GLU A 707 9.29 34.00 -14.66
N LYS A 708 9.23 34.31 -15.96
CA LYS A 708 9.23 35.68 -16.44
C LYS A 708 8.08 36.51 -15.85
N VAL A 709 6.89 35.94 -15.67
CA VAL A 709 5.76 36.69 -15.10
C VAL A 709 6.01 37.12 -13.66
N PHE A 710 6.87 36.42 -12.91
CA PHE A 710 7.19 36.78 -11.53
C PHE A 710 8.40 37.70 -11.43
N HIS A 711 9.40 37.56 -12.30
CA HIS A 711 10.67 38.31 -12.19
C HIS A 711 10.78 39.55 -13.09
N ASP A 712 10.20 39.51 -14.29
CA ASP A 712 10.27 40.57 -15.31
C ASP A 712 8.94 40.61 -16.10
N PRO A 713 7.84 41.00 -15.43
CA PRO A 713 6.51 40.91 -16.01
C PRO A 713 6.34 41.90 -17.15
N ASP A 714 5.70 41.43 -18.22
CA ASP A 714 5.22 42.28 -19.30
C ASP A 714 3.86 41.80 -19.81
N ARG A 715 3.17 42.68 -20.54
CA ARG A 715 1.85 42.40 -21.11
C ARG A 715 1.86 41.15 -22.00
N ALA A 716 2.91 40.97 -22.81
CA ALA A 716 3.00 39.84 -23.73
C ALA A 716 3.10 38.49 -23.00
N THR A 717 3.78 38.46 -21.85
CA THR A 717 3.96 37.29 -20.98
C THR A 717 2.64 36.93 -20.30
N VAL A 718 1.94 37.91 -19.73
CA VAL A 718 0.60 37.71 -19.14
C VAL A 718 -0.39 37.18 -20.18
N GLU A 719 -0.48 37.80 -21.35
CA GLU A 719 -1.35 37.35 -22.43
C GLU A 719 -1.01 35.92 -22.90
N GLN A 720 0.27 35.55 -22.92
CA GLN A 720 0.70 34.20 -23.27
C GLN A 720 0.29 33.15 -22.24
N LEU A 721 0.30 33.48 -20.95
CA LEU A 721 -0.17 32.61 -19.88
C LEU A 721 -1.71 32.49 -19.91
N GLN A 722 -2.42 33.61 -20.14
CA GLN A 722 -3.88 33.61 -20.31
C GLN A 722 -4.33 32.74 -21.49
N ARG A 723 -3.65 32.82 -22.64
CA ARG A 723 -3.91 31.93 -23.79
C ARG A 723 -3.70 30.45 -23.48
N ARG A 724 -2.90 30.14 -22.46
CA ARG A 724 -2.68 28.78 -21.94
C ARG A 724 -3.62 28.41 -20.79
N GLY A 725 -4.58 29.26 -20.46
CA GLY A 725 -5.62 28.98 -19.45
C GLY A 725 -5.28 29.43 -18.04
N VAL A 726 -4.12 30.07 -17.83
CA VAL A 726 -3.76 30.64 -16.51
C VAL A 726 -4.69 31.81 -16.20
N ARG A 727 -5.33 31.75 -15.03
CA ARG A 727 -6.23 32.79 -14.51
C ARG A 727 -5.75 33.41 -13.22
N TRP A 728 -4.84 32.75 -12.53
CA TRP A 728 -4.36 33.16 -11.22
C TRP A 728 -2.84 33.06 -11.17
N LEU A 729 -2.21 34.05 -10.55
CA LEU A 729 -0.80 33.99 -10.17
C LEU A 729 -0.72 33.86 -8.65
N TYR A 730 -0.02 32.84 -8.18
CA TYR A 730 0.32 32.65 -6.78
C TYR A 730 1.80 33.03 -6.61
N ALA A 731 2.04 34.29 -6.25
CA ALA A 731 3.39 34.86 -6.15
C ALA A 731 3.85 34.87 -4.70
N ASP A 732 4.95 34.18 -4.39
CA ASP A 732 5.47 34.03 -3.03
C ASP A 732 6.93 34.50 -2.93
N THR A 733 7.15 35.58 -2.20
CA THR A 733 8.49 36.17 -1.96
C THR A 733 9.38 35.30 -1.06
N ALA A 734 8.81 34.30 -0.37
CA ALA A 734 9.60 33.30 0.36
C ALA A 734 10.27 32.31 -0.60
N ALA A 735 9.64 32.03 -1.75
CA ALA A 735 10.09 31.04 -2.73
C ALA A 735 11.19 31.58 -3.65
N SER A 736 11.01 32.78 -4.20
CA SER A 736 11.98 33.50 -5.02
C SER A 736 11.61 34.98 -5.08
N ASP A 737 12.46 35.81 -5.69
CA ASP A 737 12.14 37.23 -5.88
C ASP A 737 10.87 37.39 -6.74
N VAL A 738 10.07 38.41 -6.43
CA VAL A 738 8.86 38.77 -7.19
C VAL A 738 8.92 40.26 -7.50
N SER A 739 8.80 40.63 -8.78
CA SER A 739 8.85 42.00 -9.24
C SER A 739 7.63 42.78 -8.75
N PRO A 740 7.82 44.00 -8.19
CA PRO A 740 6.71 44.87 -7.84
C PRO A 740 5.89 45.33 -9.06
N ASP A 741 6.50 45.36 -10.25
CA ASP A 741 5.86 45.77 -11.51
C ASP A 741 4.75 44.80 -11.94
N LEU A 742 4.66 43.61 -11.32
CA LEU A 742 3.60 42.65 -11.61
C LEU A 742 2.19 43.24 -11.38
N ALA A 743 2.07 44.18 -10.43
CA ALA A 743 0.82 44.88 -10.17
C ALA A 743 0.33 45.76 -11.33
N ASP A 744 1.19 46.10 -12.29
CA ASP A 744 0.81 46.87 -13.48
C ASP A 744 0.17 46.01 -14.58
N TYR A 745 0.32 44.68 -14.49
CA TYR A 745 -0.14 43.73 -15.50
C TYR A 745 -1.17 42.71 -15.00
N ALA A 746 -1.42 42.67 -13.70
CA ALA A 746 -2.38 41.75 -13.08
C ALA A 746 -3.01 42.36 -11.82
N ASP A 747 -4.27 42.01 -11.54
CA ASP A 747 -4.99 42.57 -10.40
C ASP A 747 -4.61 41.85 -9.11
N ALA A 748 -3.97 42.55 -8.17
CA ALA A 748 -3.72 42.01 -6.82
C ALA A 748 -5.05 41.91 -6.05
N VAL A 749 -5.51 40.69 -5.79
CA VAL A 749 -6.84 40.41 -5.21
C VAL A 749 -6.78 39.84 -3.80
N HIS A 750 -5.62 39.33 -3.37
CA HIS A 750 -5.41 38.86 -2.00
C HIS A 750 -3.93 38.95 -1.61
N HIS A 751 -3.66 39.28 -0.35
CA HIS A 751 -2.31 39.34 0.22
C HIS A 751 -2.30 38.65 1.58
N SER A 752 -1.31 37.79 1.81
CA SER A 752 -1.13 37.05 3.06
C SER A 752 0.36 36.76 3.27
N GLY A 753 0.98 37.46 4.23
CA GLY A 753 2.40 37.29 4.54
C GLY A 753 3.32 37.57 3.34
N THR A 754 4.04 36.55 2.89
CA THR A 754 4.95 36.61 1.73
C THR A 754 4.25 36.42 0.39
N VAL A 755 2.96 36.08 0.41
CA VAL A 755 2.18 35.69 -0.75
C VAL A 755 1.25 36.80 -1.21
N THR A 756 1.31 37.13 -2.50
CA THR A 756 0.29 37.93 -3.18
C THR A 756 -0.36 37.09 -4.28
N VAL A 757 -1.69 37.06 -4.29
CA VAL A 757 -2.48 36.40 -5.33
C VAL A 757 -2.96 37.45 -6.31
N TYR A 758 -2.65 37.23 -7.59
CA TYR A 758 -3.12 38.08 -8.68
C TYR A 758 -4.13 37.34 -9.55
N ARG A 759 -5.09 38.09 -10.11
CA ARG A 759 -6.02 37.62 -11.13
C ARG A 759 -5.62 38.15 -12.51
N LEU A 760 -5.70 37.27 -13.51
CA LEU A 760 -5.47 37.60 -14.91
C LEU A 760 -6.82 37.68 -15.64
N ASP A 761 -7.25 38.90 -15.98
CA ASP A 761 -8.54 39.15 -16.65
C ASP A 761 -8.51 38.88 -18.17
#